data_AF-A0A0G3BHC1-F1
#
_entry.id   AF-A0A0G3BHC1-F1
#
_cell.length_a   1.000
_cell.length_b   1.000
_cell.length_c   1.000
_cell.angle_alpha   90.00
_cell.angle_beta   90.00
_cell.angle_gamma   90.00
#
_symmetry.space_group_name_H-M   'P 1'
#
loop_
_entity.id
_entity.type
_entity.pdbx_description
1 polymer ?
#
loop_
_entity_poly.entity_id
_entity_poly.type
_entity_poly.pdbx_seq_one_letter_code
_entity_poly.pdbx_strand_id
1 'polypeptide(L)'
;MAVDRSSTRWIGWAALICALMVLGAWFWWRWSIRPLDDQEFRAVIREIDAMVQTDEQDVYAFVVREATPSRIERLYRSDAVHRLSTDRLQNGLIFAGRGSLLRFDAPSDIVKRVERWFSYGIQAARRDKRLWTSHVHLYGPFPGWDDEPAAFLTLWNCMPQQAWLYPDRSPFDPTISARYTGLVAGSSAERDFGQCVRERSGRIAAFNAAQMVRDATERQQMAARMEPFLTRHFARHLASRGCKGTGPDDCVLIALLWSSLAPSDPRLASALQQLEPEIQPGSRLSTGLGIEASDSREDRRLRLVKGLRQAAFLRAKLISLTSAPAAWPAGTLPDALRQLARLQTELVLARDDAQRSWSDFDLAHANEPINPWPVLGTVVESHAGLVALGEQITALEVPSDCRHHGPWLQHLPTSLLTSIAVKGWTAGRPSQCLQPDWDWLRRDSGAEAGQLRAALVALLGGPSGWAHEEILSGLTAQATLCFNDSVGDAPAHVLVLCRAWVSQPQKMHERPSADGRRATHPETFVRLQLPGFPSTRSAQPPDAPQEHDAWLKDLLGRLGAPDPDMAMVVNALRNSSGQVITIQGWRSRDGQQQVIELQLMPVNNGAGLHAAAPSWPYGGDRLLLLLSSGRLKPVGVPARFAYQYDSGAITKVTDMDHDQRPEVWLTGPFGECDDPDSVPGISCAVEARHMGEIWADTLTYFKASVP
;
A
#
# COMPACT_ATOMS: atom_id res chain seq x y z
N MET A 1 -4.58 -65.90 34.99
CA MET A 1 -5.22 -65.11 33.91
C MET A 1 -4.56 -65.50 32.61
N ALA A 2 -5.22 -66.35 31.83
CA ALA A 2 -4.74 -66.81 30.52
C ALA A 2 -5.06 -65.73 29.49
N VAL A 3 -4.03 -65.16 28.87
CA VAL A 3 -4.16 -64.20 27.77
C VAL A 3 -4.61 -64.97 26.54
N ASP A 4 -5.81 -64.65 26.08
CA ASP A 4 -6.47 -65.23 24.92
C ASP A 4 -5.70 -64.88 23.63
N ARG A 5 -5.00 -65.88 23.08
CA ARG A 5 -4.20 -65.79 21.85
C ARG A 5 -5.05 -65.80 20.57
N SER A 6 -6.38 -65.74 20.67
CA SER A 6 -7.27 -65.75 19.51
C SER A 6 -7.39 -64.39 18.82
N SER A 7 -7.20 -63.26 19.53
CA SER A 7 -7.43 -61.91 18.98
C SER A 7 -6.34 -61.40 18.02
N THR A 8 -5.09 -61.83 18.19
CA THR A 8 -3.97 -61.44 17.29
C THR A 8 -4.03 -62.13 15.93
N ARG A 9 -4.69 -63.29 15.82
CA ARG A 9 -4.86 -63.97 14.53
C ARG A 9 -5.90 -63.27 13.64
N TRP A 10 -6.98 -62.74 14.21
CA TRP A 10 -8.02 -62.05 13.43
C TRP A 10 -7.57 -60.72 12.82
N ILE A 11 -6.72 -59.96 13.54
CA ILE A 11 -6.15 -58.72 13.02
C ILE A 11 -5.19 -58.97 11.85
N GLY A 12 -4.40 -60.06 11.91
CA GLY A 12 -3.51 -60.47 10.82
C GLY A 12 -4.26 -60.88 9.55
N TRP A 13 -5.37 -61.61 9.69
CA TRP A 13 -6.20 -62.02 8.55
C TRP A 13 -6.96 -60.83 7.92
N ALA A 14 -7.48 -59.90 8.73
CA ALA A 14 -8.13 -58.69 8.20
C ALA A 14 -7.13 -57.79 7.45
N ALA A 15 -5.91 -57.62 7.96
CA ALA A 15 -4.86 -56.86 7.27
C ALA A 15 -4.41 -57.54 5.97
N LEU A 16 -4.28 -58.88 5.96
CA LEU A 16 -3.93 -59.64 4.75
C LEU A 16 -5.04 -59.58 3.69
N ILE A 17 -6.31 -59.68 4.09
CA ILE A 17 -7.46 -59.59 3.19
C ILE A 17 -7.58 -58.17 2.61
N CYS A 18 -7.41 -57.12 3.43
CA CYS A 18 -7.34 -55.74 2.94
C CYS A 18 -6.16 -55.54 1.98
N ALA A 19 -4.97 -56.07 2.30
CA ALA A 19 -3.82 -55.99 1.41
C ALA A 19 -4.04 -56.73 0.08
N LEU A 20 -4.68 -57.91 0.10
CA LEU A 20 -5.03 -58.69 -1.08
C LEU A 20 -6.14 -58.03 -1.91
N MET A 21 -7.10 -57.36 -1.29
CA MET A 21 -8.12 -56.57 -2.01
C MET A 21 -7.52 -55.31 -2.62
N VAL A 22 -6.61 -54.62 -1.93
CA VAL A 22 -5.90 -53.45 -2.46
C VAL A 22 -4.97 -53.86 -3.61
N LEU A 23 -4.21 -54.94 -3.47
CA LEU A 23 -3.37 -55.50 -4.54
C LEU A 23 -4.21 -56.03 -5.71
N GLY A 24 -5.32 -56.71 -5.43
CA GLY A 24 -6.25 -57.21 -6.43
C GLY A 24 -6.91 -56.08 -7.23
N ALA A 25 -7.41 -55.04 -6.56
CA ALA A 25 -7.98 -53.86 -7.21
C ALA A 25 -6.93 -53.05 -7.98
N TRP A 26 -5.70 -52.95 -7.46
CA TRP A 26 -4.59 -52.28 -8.16
C TRP A 26 -4.13 -53.07 -9.39
N PHE A 27 -4.09 -54.40 -9.30
CA PHE A 27 -3.75 -55.28 -10.42
C PHE A 27 -4.85 -55.27 -11.49
N TRP A 28 -6.13 -55.26 -11.10
CA TRP A 28 -7.27 -55.15 -12.03
C TRP A 28 -7.35 -53.78 -12.71
N TRP A 29 -7.12 -52.69 -11.97
CA TRP A 29 -7.13 -51.33 -12.53
C TRP A 29 -5.94 -51.06 -13.47
N ARG A 30 -4.78 -51.66 -13.18
CA ARG A 30 -3.59 -51.58 -14.06
C ARG A 30 -3.74 -52.42 -15.33
N TRP A 31 -4.55 -53.48 -15.32
CA TRP A 31 -4.85 -54.32 -16.49
C TRP A 31 -6.11 -53.90 -17.27
N SER A 32 -6.97 -53.02 -16.72
CA SER A 32 -8.24 -52.65 -17.36
C SER A 32 -8.10 -51.63 -18.51
N ILE A 33 -6.92 -51.04 -18.73
CA ILE A 33 -6.71 -50.04 -19.78
C ILE A 33 -5.79 -50.64 -20.84
N ARG A 34 -6.38 -51.30 -21.84
CA ARG A 34 -5.62 -51.79 -22.99
C ARG A 34 -4.93 -50.60 -23.68
N PRO A 35 -3.64 -50.67 -24.05
CA PRO A 35 -3.03 -49.64 -24.91
C PRO A 35 -3.76 -49.58 -26.26
N LEU A 36 -3.69 -48.45 -26.95
CA LEU A 36 -4.21 -48.34 -28.33
C LEU A 36 -3.50 -49.35 -29.22
N ASP A 37 -4.25 -50.06 -30.07
CA ASP A 37 -3.63 -50.82 -31.15
C ASP A 37 -3.11 -49.87 -32.25
N ASP A 38 -2.33 -50.39 -33.20
CA ASP A 38 -1.72 -49.56 -34.25
C ASP A 38 -2.74 -48.85 -35.15
N GLN A 39 -3.92 -49.45 -35.35
CA GLN A 39 -4.98 -48.85 -36.17
C GLN A 39 -5.64 -47.69 -35.41
N GLU A 40 -6.02 -47.92 -34.15
CA GLU A 40 -6.58 -46.90 -33.26
C GLU A 40 -5.59 -45.76 -33.05
N PHE A 41 -4.31 -46.07 -32.80
CA PHE A 41 -3.26 -45.06 -32.64
C PHE A 41 -3.17 -44.16 -33.86
N ARG A 42 -3.03 -44.74 -35.07
CA ARG A 42 -2.97 -43.95 -36.31
C ARG A 42 -4.23 -43.13 -36.55
N ALA A 43 -5.41 -43.66 -36.21
CA ALA A 43 -6.67 -42.93 -36.35
C ALA A 43 -6.74 -41.71 -35.43
N VAL A 44 -6.39 -41.89 -34.15
CA VAL A 44 -6.34 -40.80 -33.17
C VAL A 44 -5.31 -39.75 -33.57
N ILE A 45 -4.10 -40.14 -33.98
CA ILE A 45 -3.07 -39.18 -34.39
C ILE A 45 -3.48 -38.38 -35.63
N ARG A 46 -4.13 -39.01 -36.62
CA ARG A 46 -4.65 -38.28 -37.79
C ARG A 46 -5.69 -37.23 -37.41
N GLU A 47 -6.56 -37.53 -36.44
CA GLU A 47 -7.57 -36.56 -35.99
C GLU A 47 -6.95 -35.42 -35.17
N ILE A 48 -5.92 -35.71 -34.36
CA ILE A 48 -5.12 -34.66 -33.70
C ILE A 48 -4.42 -33.78 -34.73
N ASP A 49 -3.81 -34.36 -35.77
CA ASP A 49 -3.15 -33.60 -36.84
C ASP A 49 -4.16 -32.72 -37.60
N ALA A 50 -5.38 -33.21 -37.83
CA ALA A 50 -6.45 -32.41 -38.42
C ALA A 50 -6.84 -31.21 -37.54
N MET A 51 -6.92 -31.41 -36.22
CA MET A 51 -7.15 -30.30 -35.27
C MET A 51 -6.02 -29.27 -35.29
N VAL A 52 -4.76 -29.72 -35.33
CA VAL A 52 -3.58 -28.82 -35.41
C VAL A 52 -3.63 -27.94 -36.67
N GLN A 53 -4.19 -28.45 -37.77
CA GLN A 53 -4.33 -27.72 -39.04
C GLN A 53 -5.62 -26.90 -39.14
N THR A 54 -6.52 -27.01 -38.15
CA THR A 54 -7.78 -26.27 -38.14
C THR A 54 -7.50 -24.84 -37.68
N ASP A 55 -8.00 -23.85 -38.41
CA ASP A 55 -7.92 -22.44 -37.99
C ASP A 55 -8.56 -22.29 -36.60
N GLU A 56 -8.01 -21.45 -35.74
CA GLU A 56 -8.57 -21.16 -34.41
C GLU A 56 -10.06 -20.77 -34.50
N GLN A 57 -10.46 -20.13 -35.60
CA GLN A 57 -11.84 -19.76 -35.90
C GLN A 57 -12.77 -20.95 -36.15
N ASP A 58 -12.26 -22.11 -36.54
CA ASP A 58 -13.07 -23.28 -36.91
C ASP A 58 -13.00 -24.42 -35.87
N VAL A 59 -12.18 -24.27 -34.82
CA VAL A 59 -12.01 -25.28 -33.76
C VAL A 59 -13.34 -25.67 -33.10
N TYR A 60 -14.27 -24.74 -32.92
CA TYR A 60 -15.57 -25.04 -32.31
C TYR A 60 -16.48 -25.92 -33.18
N ALA A 61 -16.24 -25.94 -34.50
CA ALA A 61 -16.99 -26.76 -35.46
C ALA A 61 -16.33 -28.12 -35.73
N PHE A 62 -15.15 -28.37 -35.13
CA PHE A 62 -14.41 -29.60 -35.34
C PHE A 62 -15.17 -30.82 -34.79
N VAL A 63 -15.49 -31.77 -35.68
CA VAL A 63 -16.23 -32.99 -35.32
C VAL A 63 -15.26 -34.11 -34.95
N VAL A 64 -15.27 -34.50 -33.68
CA VAL A 64 -14.45 -35.59 -33.13
C VAL A 64 -15.09 -36.95 -33.44
N ARG A 65 -14.32 -37.86 -34.04
CA ARG A 65 -14.76 -39.22 -34.39
C ARG A 65 -13.85 -40.28 -33.76
N GLU A 66 -12.54 -40.09 -33.83
CA GLU A 66 -11.55 -41.11 -33.46
C GLU A 66 -10.87 -40.84 -32.12
N ALA A 67 -10.55 -39.58 -31.83
CA ALA A 67 -9.96 -39.05 -30.60
C ALA A 67 -10.99 -38.94 -29.46
N THR A 68 -11.78 -40.00 -29.27
CA THR A 68 -12.74 -40.08 -28.16
C THR A 68 -12.04 -39.96 -26.79
N PRO A 69 -12.74 -39.49 -25.74
CA PRO A 69 -12.12 -39.31 -24.42
C PRO A 69 -11.43 -40.57 -23.88
N SER A 70 -12.00 -41.76 -24.11
CA SER A 70 -11.42 -43.04 -23.68
C SER A 70 -10.15 -43.42 -24.44
N ARG A 71 -10.09 -43.15 -25.75
CA ARG A 71 -8.90 -43.41 -26.57
C ARG A 71 -7.78 -42.41 -26.27
N ILE A 72 -8.13 -41.16 -26.01
CA ILE A 72 -7.18 -40.14 -25.53
C ILE A 72 -6.64 -40.52 -24.15
N GLU A 73 -7.49 -40.97 -23.24
CA GLU A 73 -7.01 -41.47 -21.94
C GLU A 73 -6.02 -42.64 -22.08
N ARG A 74 -6.32 -43.61 -22.96
CA ARG A 74 -5.42 -44.73 -23.28
C ARG A 74 -4.10 -44.24 -23.89
N LEU A 75 -4.14 -43.28 -24.81
CA LEU A 75 -2.96 -42.68 -25.43
C LEU A 75 -2.04 -42.05 -24.38
N TYR A 76 -2.57 -41.16 -23.54
CA TYR A 76 -1.80 -40.39 -22.56
C TYR A 76 -1.33 -41.21 -21.35
N ARG A 77 -1.88 -42.42 -21.16
CA ARG A 77 -1.40 -43.38 -20.16
C ARG A 77 -0.35 -44.34 -20.73
N SER A 78 -0.18 -44.40 -22.05
CA SER A 78 0.78 -45.27 -22.74
C SER A 78 2.15 -44.62 -22.93
N ASP A 79 3.19 -45.42 -23.15
CA ASP A 79 4.54 -44.92 -23.46
C ASP A 79 4.63 -44.26 -24.85
N ALA A 80 3.66 -44.53 -25.73
CA ALA A 80 3.61 -43.93 -27.06
C ALA A 80 3.42 -42.41 -27.01
N VAL A 81 2.88 -41.86 -25.91
CA VAL A 81 2.70 -40.42 -25.71
C VAL A 81 4.03 -39.67 -25.81
N HIS A 82 5.14 -40.27 -25.36
CA HIS A 82 6.47 -39.65 -25.38
C HIS A 82 7.09 -39.54 -26.79
N ARG A 83 6.47 -40.17 -27.79
CA ARG A 83 6.91 -40.10 -29.20
C ARG A 83 6.20 -38.99 -29.97
N LEU A 84 5.18 -38.36 -29.37
CA LEU A 84 4.42 -37.30 -30.00
C LEU A 84 5.19 -35.97 -29.92
N SER A 85 5.02 -35.12 -30.94
CA SER A 85 5.50 -33.74 -30.89
C SER A 85 4.72 -32.95 -29.84
N THR A 86 5.32 -31.87 -29.35
CA THR A 86 4.68 -30.95 -28.39
C THR A 86 3.31 -30.49 -28.90
N ASP A 87 3.18 -30.10 -30.17
CA ASP A 87 1.91 -29.61 -30.73
C ASP A 87 0.81 -30.68 -30.70
N ARG A 88 1.15 -31.94 -31.00
CA ARG A 88 0.22 -33.08 -30.91
C ARG A 88 -0.20 -33.35 -29.47
N LEU A 89 0.72 -33.19 -28.51
CA LEU A 89 0.42 -33.34 -27.09
C LEU A 89 -0.47 -32.20 -26.57
N GLN A 90 -0.24 -30.98 -27.01
CA GLN A 90 -1.08 -29.85 -26.59
C GLN A 90 -2.49 -29.97 -27.17
N ASN A 91 -2.60 -30.24 -28.47
CA ASN A 91 -3.89 -30.35 -29.16
C ASN A 91 -4.65 -31.63 -28.79
N GLY A 92 -3.96 -32.74 -28.52
CA GLY A 92 -4.62 -33.97 -28.09
C GLY A 92 -5.34 -33.85 -26.74
N LEU A 93 -4.90 -32.96 -25.85
CA LEU A 93 -5.56 -32.72 -24.57
C LEU A 93 -6.90 -31.99 -24.69
N ILE A 94 -7.18 -31.34 -25.83
CA ILE A 94 -8.47 -30.69 -26.12
C ILE A 94 -9.64 -31.72 -26.01
N PHE A 95 -9.36 -32.97 -26.37
CA PHE A 95 -10.32 -34.06 -26.38
C PHE A 95 -10.51 -34.75 -25.01
N ALA A 96 -9.73 -34.38 -24.00
CA ALA A 96 -9.80 -34.96 -22.67
C ALA A 96 -10.97 -34.41 -21.81
N GLY A 97 -11.64 -33.36 -22.30
CA GLY A 97 -12.63 -32.59 -21.55
C GLY A 97 -13.87 -33.32 -21.05
N ARG A 98 -14.19 -34.49 -21.61
CA ARG A 98 -15.31 -35.35 -21.20
C ARG A 98 -14.87 -36.71 -20.66
N GLY A 99 -13.61 -36.82 -20.23
CA GLY A 99 -12.99 -38.05 -19.79
C GLY A 99 -12.36 -37.93 -18.41
N SER A 100 -11.75 -39.03 -17.93
CA SER A 100 -11.12 -39.08 -16.60
C SER A 100 -9.63 -38.73 -16.60
N LEU A 101 -9.07 -38.43 -17.78
CA LEU A 101 -7.63 -38.14 -17.95
C LEU A 101 -7.17 -36.93 -17.11
N LEU A 102 -8.06 -35.97 -16.88
CA LEU A 102 -7.78 -34.72 -16.16
C LEU A 102 -8.32 -34.71 -14.72
N ARG A 103 -8.67 -35.88 -14.17
CA ARG A 103 -9.06 -36.04 -12.77
C ARG A 103 -7.91 -35.68 -11.82
N PHE A 104 -8.17 -35.02 -10.69
CA PHE A 104 -7.13 -34.70 -9.69
C PHE A 104 -7.71 -34.61 -8.27
N ASP A 105 -6.93 -35.04 -7.26
CA ASP A 105 -7.34 -34.91 -5.86
C ASP A 105 -6.63 -33.71 -5.19
N ALA A 106 -5.37 -33.45 -5.57
CA ALA A 106 -4.59 -32.31 -5.14
C ALA A 106 -4.03 -31.51 -6.34
N PRO A 107 -3.79 -30.20 -6.17
CA PRO A 107 -3.10 -29.39 -7.19
C PRO A 107 -1.78 -30.00 -7.67
N SER A 108 -0.98 -30.62 -6.80
CA SER A 108 0.26 -31.29 -7.21
C SER A 108 0.07 -32.49 -8.16
N ASP A 109 -1.13 -33.07 -8.23
CA ASP A 109 -1.42 -34.13 -9.21
C ASP A 109 -1.46 -33.58 -10.64
N ILE A 110 -1.83 -32.30 -10.80
CA ILE A 110 -1.84 -31.59 -12.09
C ILE A 110 -0.42 -31.52 -12.65
N VAL A 111 0.53 -30.96 -11.88
CA VAL A 111 1.92 -30.83 -12.34
C VAL A 111 2.58 -32.19 -12.57
N LYS A 112 2.31 -33.21 -11.74
CA LYS A 112 2.83 -34.57 -11.95
C LYS A 112 2.34 -35.18 -13.26
N ARG A 113 1.08 -34.95 -13.63
CA ARG A 113 0.53 -35.42 -14.92
C ARG A 113 1.13 -34.65 -16.08
N VAL A 114 1.18 -33.32 -16.00
CA VAL A 114 1.76 -32.50 -17.06
C VAL A 114 3.25 -32.81 -17.25
N GLU A 115 4.03 -32.98 -16.18
CA GLU A 115 5.44 -33.36 -16.25
C GLU A 115 5.65 -34.75 -16.88
N ARG A 116 4.70 -35.67 -16.70
CA ARG A 116 4.72 -36.96 -17.40
C ARG A 116 4.54 -36.77 -18.91
N TRP A 117 3.65 -35.90 -19.36
CA TRP A 117 3.39 -35.72 -20.80
C TRP A 117 4.42 -34.80 -21.48
N PHE A 118 4.87 -33.76 -20.77
CA PHE A 118 5.72 -32.68 -21.27
C PHE A 118 7.04 -32.58 -20.50
N SER A 119 7.71 -33.70 -20.26
CA SER A 119 8.93 -33.74 -19.43
C SER A 119 10.00 -32.75 -19.89
N TYR A 120 10.29 -32.70 -21.19
CA TYR A 120 11.25 -31.74 -21.76
C TYR A 120 10.79 -30.29 -21.60
N GLY A 121 9.50 -30.01 -21.86
CA GLY A 121 8.92 -28.68 -21.73
C GLY A 121 9.01 -28.15 -20.29
N ILE A 122 8.64 -28.96 -19.30
CA ILE A 122 8.73 -28.58 -17.88
C ILE A 122 10.20 -28.38 -17.46
N GLN A 123 11.13 -29.23 -17.90
CA GLN A 123 12.55 -29.04 -17.60
C GLN A 123 13.12 -27.76 -18.22
N ALA A 124 12.75 -27.45 -19.47
CA ALA A 124 13.14 -26.20 -20.11
C ALA A 124 12.56 -24.99 -19.36
N ALA A 125 11.27 -25.03 -19.04
CA ALA A 125 10.60 -23.99 -18.27
C ALA A 125 11.25 -23.73 -16.90
N ARG A 126 11.70 -24.78 -16.19
CA ARG A 126 12.43 -24.65 -14.91
C ARG A 126 13.80 -24.00 -15.07
N ARG A 127 14.51 -24.28 -16.18
CA ARG A 127 15.79 -23.60 -16.50
C ARG A 127 15.58 -22.13 -16.81
N ASP A 128 14.56 -21.83 -17.60
CA ASP A 128 14.27 -20.48 -18.10
C ASP A 128 13.43 -19.66 -17.10
N LYS A 129 13.00 -20.28 -16.00
CA LYS A 129 12.13 -19.73 -14.94
C LYS A 129 10.81 -19.16 -15.48
N ARG A 130 10.31 -19.72 -16.59
CA ARG A 130 9.11 -19.28 -17.30
C ARG A 130 8.39 -20.47 -17.87
N LEU A 131 7.12 -20.65 -17.53
CA LEU A 131 6.34 -21.81 -18.01
C LEU A 131 5.71 -21.59 -19.39
N TRP A 132 5.27 -20.36 -19.66
CA TRP A 132 4.28 -20.07 -20.70
C TRP A 132 4.77 -19.25 -21.88
N THR A 133 6.03 -18.84 -21.93
CA THR A 133 6.52 -18.06 -23.09
C THR A 133 7.01 -18.95 -24.23
N SER A 134 7.14 -20.28 -24.06
CA SER A 134 7.64 -21.19 -25.12
C SER A 134 7.48 -22.70 -24.88
N HIS A 135 7.05 -23.20 -23.70
CA HIS A 135 7.36 -24.59 -23.31
C HIS A 135 6.15 -25.53 -23.18
N VAL A 136 5.08 -25.14 -22.49
CA VAL A 136 3.88 -25.98 -22.33
C VAL A 136 2.64 -25.09 -22.37
N HIS A 137 1.82 -25.23 -23.42
CA HIS A 137 0.57 -24.50 -23.58
C HIS A 137 -0.60 -25.49 -23.60
N LEU A 138 -1.49 -25.40 -22.61
CA LEU A 138 -2.68 -26.24 -22.57
C LEU A 138 -3.91 -25.40 -22.92
N TYR A 139 -4.66 -25.84 -23.93
CA TYR A 139 -5.86 -25.16 -24.41
C TYR A 139 -7.10 -25.57 -23.59
N GLY A 140 -8.02 -24.63 -23.42
CA GLY A 140 -9.27 -24.80 -22.67
C GLY A 140 -9.30 -24.08 -21.31
N PRO A 141 -10.35 -24.30 -20.49
CA PRO A 141 -11.47 -25.21 -20.74
C PRO A 141 -12.43 -24.71 -21.81
N PHE A 142 -13.19 -25.62 -22.47
CA PHE A 142 -14.19 -25.29 -23.49
C PHE A 142 -15.63 -25.54 -22.97
N PRO A 143 -16.67 -24.85 -23.48
CA PRO A 143 -18.05 -24.90 -22.95
C PRO A 143 -18.63 -26.31 -22.73
N GLY A 144 -18.27 -27.27 -23.59
CA GLY A 144 -18.77 -28.65 -23.54
C GLY A 144 -18.01 -29.62 -22.64
N TRP A 145 -17.06 -29.14 -21.83
CA TRP A 145 -16.27 -29.97 -20.90
C TRP A 145 -17.01 -30.25 -19.59
N ASP A 146 -16.67 -31.37 -18.96
CA ASP A 146 -17.09 -31.72 -17.60
C ASP A 146 -16.38 -30.83 -16.58
N ASP A 147 -16.98 -30.70 -15.38
CA ASP A 147 -16.51 -29.75 -14.37
C ASP A 147 -15.06 -30.02 -13.91
N GLU A 148 -14.68 -31.29 -13.74
CA GLU A 148 -13.36 -31.63 -13.21
C GLU A 148 -12.21 -31.40 -14.21
N PRO A 149 -12.29 -31.87 -15.47
CA PRO A 149 -11.34 -31.49 -16.52
C PRO A 149 -11.24 -29.98 -16.71
N ALA A 150 -12.37 -29.28 -16.62
CA ALA A 150 -12.36 -27.83 -16.75
C ALA A 150 -11.65 -27.15 -15.57
N ALA A 151 -11.88 -27.60 -14.34
CA ALA A 151 -11.20 -27.13 -13.14
C ALA A 151 -9.69 -27.40 -13.17
N PHE A 152 -9.26 -28.55 -13.71
CA PHE A 152 -7.84 -28.87 -13.92
C PHE A 152 -7.17 -27.80 -14.78
N LEU A 153 -7.76 -27.50 -15.95
CA LEU A 153 -7.21 -26.53 -16.89
C LEU A 153 -7.25 -25.11 -16.31
N THR A 154 -8.35 -24.74 -15.66
CA THR A 154 -8.47 -23.44 -14.98
C THR A 154 -7.38 -23.26 -13.92
N LEU A 155 -7.11 -24.27 -13.07
CA LEU A 155 -6.03 -24.20 -12.09
C LEU A 155 -4.67 -24.04 -12.77
N TRP A 156 -4.39 -24.86 -13.77
CA TRP A 156 -3.15 -24.81 -14.53
C TRP A 156 -2.90 -23.41 -15.14
N ASN A 157 -3.94 -22.79 -15.69
CA ASN A 157 -3.88 -21.50 -16.38
C ASN A 157 -3.90 -20.28 -15.44
N CYS A 158 -4.43 -20.39 -14.23
CA CYS A 158 -4.62 -19.24 -13.34
C CYS A 158 -3.74 -19.24 -12.09
N MET A 159 -3.30 -20.40 -11.58
CA MET A 159 -2.43 -20.46 -10.40
C MET A 159 -1.04 -19.87 -10.71
N PRO A 160 -0.36 -19.17 -9.78
CA PRO A 160 1.00 -18.66 -9.97
C PRO A 160 2.01 -19.67 -10.54
N GLN A 161 2.76 -19.28 -11.57
CA GLN A 161 3.67 -20.22 -12.27
C GLN A 161 4.76 -20.80 -11.37
N GLN A 162 5.21 -20.04 -10.38
CA GLN A 162 6.23 -20.47 -9.43
C GLN A 162 5.80 -21.70 -8.61
N ALA A 163 4.49 -21.86 -8.36
CA ALA A 163 3.95 -23.06 -7.73
C ALA A 163 4.14 -24.31 -8.61
N TRP A 164 4.04 -24.15 -9.94
CA TRP A 164 4.25 -25.24 -10.90
C TRP A 164 5.72 -25.55 -11.15
N LEU A 165 6.56 -24.52 -11.26
CA LEU A 165 7.98 -24.68 -11.58
C LEU A 165 8.75 -25.33 -10.42
N TYR A 166 8.38 -25.02 -9.18
CA TYR A 166 9.10 -25.47 -7.97
C TYR A 166 8.12 -26.09 -6.95
N PRO A 167 7.57 -27.27 -7.24
CA PRO A 167 6.52 -27.88 -6.42
C PRO A 167 6.99 -28.27 -5.00
N ASP A 168 8.30 -28.39 -4.80
CA ASP A 168 8.97 -28.75 -3.55
C ASP A 168 9.35 -27.53 -2.69
N ARG A 169 9.05 -26.30 -3.14
CA ARG A 169 9.42 -25.06 -2.45
C ARG A 169 8.22 -24.19 -2.14
N SER A 170 8.39 -23.22 -1.23
CA SER A 170 7.37 -22.21 -0.97
C SER A 170 7.16 -21.35 -2.24
N PRO A 171 5.92 -21.14 -2.69
CA PRO A 171 5.65 -20.21 -3.80
C PRO A 171 5.93 -18.74 -3.44
N PHE A 172 6.25 -18.46 -2.16
CA PHE A 172 6.64 -17.14 -1.65
C PHE A 172 8.16 -16.99 -1.48
N ASP A 173 8.95 -17.91 -2.04
CA ASP A 173 10.42 -17.86 -1.97
C ASP A 173 11.00 -16.84 -2.96
N PRO A 174 11.63 -15.74 -2.50
CA PRO A 174 12.16 -14.67 -3.35
C PRO A 174 13.34 -15.14 -4.22
N THR A 175 13.95 -16.28 -3.91
CA THR A 175 15.05 -16.84 -4.74
C THR A 175 14.54 -17.49 -6.02
N ILE A 176 13.26 -17.87 -6.04
CA ILE A 176 12.59 -18.41 -7.21
C ILE A 176 12.27 -17.28 -8.19
N SER A 177 11.63 -16.23 -7.69
CA SER A 177 11.28 -15.02 -8.42
C SER A 177 11.47 -13.82 -7.51
N ALA A 178 12.09 -12.76 -8.03
CA ALA A 178 12.26 -11.50 -7.30
C ALA A 178 10.92 -10.82 -6.92
N ARG A 179 9.82 -11.25 -7.55
CA ARG A 179 8.46 -10.73 -7.34
C ARG A 179 7.47 -11.87 -7.29
N TYR A 180 6.52 -11.80 -6.36
CA TYR A 180 5.38 -12.70 -6.40
C TYR A 180 4.43 -12.31 -7.54
N THR A 181 4.33 -13.16 -8.57
CA THR A 181 3.32 -13.00 -9.62
C THR A 181 2.04 -13.71 -9.20
N GLY A 182 0.97 -12.95 -8.96
CA GLY A 182 -0.32 -13.48 -8.48
C GLY A 182 -1.04 -14.38 -9.48
N LEU A 183 -0.64 -14.34 -10.75
CA LEU A 183 -1.24 -15.10 -11.84
C LEU A 183 -0.16 -15.65 -12.77
N VAL A 184 -0.51 -16.71 -13.48
CA VAL A 184 0.28 -17.25 -14.60
C VAL A 184 0.30 -16.30 -15.81
N ALA A 185 -0.74 -15.48 -15.95
CA ALA A 185 -0.97 -14.64 -17.10
C ALA A 185 -0.62 -13.17 -16.85
N GLY A 186 0.25 -12.59 -17.68
CA GLY A 186 0.74 -11.22 -17.55
C GLY A 186 -0.13 -10.14 -18.21
N SER A 187 -1.44 -10.32 -18.39
CA SER A 187 -2.27 -9.20 -18.87
C SER A 187 -2.53 -8.23 -17.72
N SER A 188 -2.24 -6.94 -17.93
CA SER A 188 -2.40 -5.86 -16.94
C SER A 188 -3.80 -5.70 -16.35
N ALA A 189 -4.82 -6.31 -16.95
CA ALA A 189 -6.20 -6.28 -16.49
C ALA A 189 -6.50 -7.30 -15.37
N GLU A 190 -5.81 -8.44 -15.34
CA GLU A 190 -6.09 -9.54 -14.40
C GLU A 190 -5.25 -9.35 -13.12
N ARG A 191 -5.91 -9.15 -11.97
CA ARG A 191 -5.25 -8.81 -10.69
C ARG A 191 -5.18 -9.97 -9.70
N ASP A 192 -6.09 -10.94 -9.79
CA ASP A 192 -6.13 -12.11 -8.90
C ASP A 192 -6.70 -13.37 -9.56
N PHE A 193 -6.57 -14.50 -8.85
CA PHE A 193 -7.01 -15.82 -9.31
C PHE A 193 -8.50 -15.88 -9.66
N GLY A 194 -9.38 -15.36 -8.81
CA GLY A 194 -10.82 -15.31 -9.09
C GLY A 194 -11.14 -14.54 -10.37
N GLN A 195 -10.48 -13.40 -10.59
CA GLN A 195 -10.61 -12.65 -11.83
C GLN A 195 -10.11 -13.45 -13.04
N CYS A 196 -8.96 -14.12 -12.94
CA CYS A 196 -8.48 -15.02 -13.99
C CYS A 196 -9.49 -16.14 -14.30
N VAL A 197 -10.09 -16.76 -13.27
CA VAL A 197 -11.12 -17.79 -13.49
C VAL A 197 -12.30 -17.21 -14.28
N ARG A 198 -12.78 -16.02 -13.91
CA ARG A 198 -13.91 -15.34 -14.57
C ARG A 198 -13.59 -14.84 -15.99
N GLU A 199 -12.36 -14.42 -16.24
CA GLU A 199 -11.96 -13.81 -17.51
C GLU A 199 -11.36 -14.78 -18.52
N ARG A 200 -10.83 -15.93 -18.08
CA ARG A 200 -10.14 -16.90 -18.95
C ARG A 200 -10.82 -18.25 -19.10
N SER A 201 -11.61 -18.70 -18.11
CA SER A 201 -12.25 -20.02 -18.23
C SER A 201 -13.30 -19.99 -19.33
N GLY A 202 -13.17 -20.81 -20.37
CA GLY A 202 -14.12 -20.82 -21.49
C GLY A 202 -13.81 -19.79 -22.59
N ARG A 203 -12.65 -19.13 -22.56
CA ARG A 203 -12.30 -18.12 -23.58
C ARG A 203 -12.19 -18.73 -24.97
N ILE A 204 -12.88 -18.13 -25.94
CA ILE A 204 -12.80 -18.44 -27.37
C ILE A 204 -12.24 -17.22 -28.10
N ALA A 205 -11.51 -17.43 -29.19
CA ALA A 205 -11.09 -16.34 -30.06
C ALA A 205 -12.33 -15.66 -30.68
N ALA A 206 -12.57 -14.39 -30.32
CA ALA A 206 -13.69 -13.60 -30.81
C ALA A 206 -13.18 -12.47 -31.73
N PHE A 207 -13.73 -12.39 -32.94
CA PHE A 207 -13.25 -11.50 -34.01
C PHE A 207 -14.28 -10.45 -34.44
N ASN A 208 -15.50 -10.51 -33.88
CA ASN A 208 -16.54 -9.51 -34.08
C ASN A 208 -17.39 -9.29 -32.82
N ALA A 209 -18.18 -8.21 -32.78
CA ALA A 209 -18.96 -7.82 -31.61
C ALA A 209 -19.95 -8.91 -31.14
N ALA A 210 -20.59 -9.64 -32.06
CA ALA A 210 -21.52 -10.70 -31.71
C ALA A 210 -20.80 -11.90 -31.08
N GLN A 211 -19.60 -12.24 -31.57
CA GLN A 211 -18.74 -13.26 -30.97
C GLN A 211 -18.21 -12.82 -29.60
N MET A 212 -17.88 -11.54 -29.40
CA MET A 212 -17.43 -11.02 -28.11
C MET A 212 -18.50 -11.14 -27.03
N VAL A 213 -19.77 -10.87 -27.36
CA VAL A 213 -20.90 -11.04 -26.42
C VAL A 213 -21.12 -12.51 -26.07
N ARG A 214 -21.03 -13.42 -27.07
CA ARG A 214 -21.14 -14.86 -26.83
C ARG A 214 -19.99 -15.37 -25.96
N ASP A 215 -18.75 -15.02 -26.29
CA ASP A 215 -17.57 -15.36 -25.51
C ASP A 215 -17.68 -14.86 -24.06
N ALA A 216 -18.11 -13.62 -23.84
CA ALA A 216 -18.32 -13.10 -22.49
C ALA A 216 -19.37 -13.91 -21.71
N THR A 217 -20.46 -14.29 -22.37
CA THR A 217 -21.53 -15.10 -21.76
C THR A 217 -21.04 -16.52 -21.42
N GLU A 218 -20.34 -17.17 -22.34
CA GLU A 218 -19.79 -18.52 -22.13
C GLU A 218 -18.72 -18.53 -21.03
N ARG A 219 -17.86 -17.50 -20.98
CA ARG A 219 -16.89 -17.33 -19.89
C ARG A 219 -17.55 -17.20 -18.52
N GLN A 220 -18.60 -16.38 -18.41
CA GLN A 220 -19.36 -16.24 -17.17
C GLN A 220 -20.02 -17.55 -16.75
N GLN A 221 -20.62 -18.28 -17.69
CA GLN A 221 -21.24 -19.59 -17.42
C GLN A 221 -20.22 -20.64 -16.97
N MET A 222 -19.06 -20.68 -17.62
CA MET A 222 -17.98 -21.59 -17.25
C MET A 222 -17.45 -21.26 -15.86
N ALA A 223 -17.18 -19.98 -15.57
CA ALA A 223 -16.70 -19.55 -14.26
C ALA A 223 -17.70 -19.90 -13.15
N ALA A 224 -19.00 -19.66 -13.36
CA ALA A 224 -20.06 -20.02 -12.41
C ALA A 224 -20.15 -21.52 -12.13
N ARG A 225 -19.78 -22.38 -13.10
CA ARG A 225 -19.67 -23.83 -12.89
C ARG A 225 -18.38 -24.22 -12.15
N MET A 226 -17.25 -23.60 -12.48
CA MET A 226 -15.95 -23.95 -11.92
C MET A 226 -15.78 -23.51 -10.48
N GLU A 227 -16.32 -22.35 -10.12
CA GLU A 227 -16.24 -21.77 -8.78
C GLU A 227 -16.66 -22.74 -7.66
N PRO A 228 -17.89 -23.31 -7.67
CA PRO A 228 -18.31 -24.24 -6.61
C PRO A 228 -17.51 -25.55 -6.64
N PHE A 229 -16.96 -25.96 -7.78
CA PHE A 229 -16.13 -27.15 -7.88
C PHE A 229 -14.75 -26.93 -7.22
N LEU A 230 -14.06 -25.86 -7.59
CA LEU A 230 -12.76 -25.49 -7.06
C LEU A 230 -12.79 -25.20 -5.56
N THR A 231 -13.80 -24.47 -5.08
CA THR A 231 -14.00 -24.20 -3.64
C THR A 231 -14.17 -25.49 -2.84
N ARG A 232 -14.94 -26.47 -3.33
CA ARG A 232 -15.05 -27.80 -2.69
C ARG A 232 -13.72 -28.56 -2.67
N HIS A 233 -12.92 -28.45 -3.74
CA HIS A 233 -11.59 -29.07 -3.77
C HIS A 233 -10.63 -28.39 -2.78
N PHE A 234 -10.58 -27.06 -2.73
CA PHE A 234 -9.77 -26.32 -1.77
C PHE A 234 -10.15 -26.64 -0.33
N ALA A 235 -11.45 -26.66 -0.02
CA ALA A 235 -11.96 -27.03 1.30
C ALA A 235 -11.51 -28.44 1.72
N ARG A 236 -11.68 -29.45 0.85
CA ARG A 236 -11.26 -30.83 1.13
C ARG A 236 -9.74 -30.95 1.25
N HIS A 237 -8.99 -30.23 0.41
CA HIS A 237 -7.53 -30.24 0.43
C HIS A 237 -6.99 -29.69 1.76
N LEU A 238 -7.43 -28.49 2.16
CA LEU A 238 -7.01 -27.87 3.40
C LEU A 238 -7.42 -28.70 4.62
N ALA A 239 -8.65 -29.23 4.63
CA ALA A 239 -9.13 -30.07 5.74
C ALA A 239 -8.35 -31.38 5.89
N SER A 240 -7.83 -31.95 4.80
CA SER A 240 -7.10 -33.22 4.84
C SER A 240 -5.59 -33.06 5.05
N ARG A 241 -4.98 -31.96 4.60
CA ARG A 241 -3.52 -31.79 4.58
C ARG A 241 -2.98 -30.70 5.50
N GLY A 242 -3.79 -29.72 5.94
CA GLY A 242 -3.29 -28.56 6.68
C GLY A 242 -2.17 -27.84 5.92
N CYS A 243 -1.13 -27.36 6.61
CA CYS A 243 0.05 -26.74 5.97
C CYS A 243 1.22 -27.69 5.69
N LYS A 244 0.98 -29.00 5.47
CA LYS A 244 2.04 -29.97 5.16
C LYS A 244 2.55 -29.93 3.72
N GLY A 245 1.82 -29.27 2.81
CA GLY A 245 2.17 -29.16 1.39
C GLY A 245 3.06 -27.95 1.07
N THR A 246 3.71 -28.00 -0.10
CA THR A 246 4.52 -26.92 -0.70
C THR A 246 4.09 -26.69 -2.15
N GLY A 247 4.64 -25.66 -2.79
CA GLY A 247 4.40 -25.36 -4.20
C GLY A 247 2.91 -25.17 -4.48
N PRO A 248 2.27 -26.01 -5.31
CA PRO A 248 0.85 -25.89 -5.63
C PRO A 248 -0.06 -26.40 -4.50
N ASP A 249 0.48 -27.16 -3.54
CA ASP A 249 -0.24 -27.67 -2.37
C ASP A 249 0.00 -26.80 -1.12
N ASP A 250 0.64 -25.63 -1.24
CA ASP A 250 0.87 -24.73 -0.10
C ASP A 250 -0.46 -24.19 0.47
N CYS A 251 -0.68 -24.35 1.77
CA CYS A 251 -1.95 -23.99 2.40
C CYS A 251 -2.31 -22.50 2.29
N VAL A 252 -1.32 -21.61 2.34
CA VAL A 252 -1.55 -20.16 2.27
C VAL A 252 -1.84 -19.76 0.84
N LEU A 253 -1.14 -20.36 -0.13
CA LEU A 253 -1.49 -20.19 -1.54
C LEU A 253 -2.95 -20.61 -1.77
N ILE A 254 -3.34 -21.82 -1.36
CA ILE A 254 -4.70 -22.33 -1.58
C ILE A 254 -5.76 -21.47 -0.88
N ALA A 255 -5.51 -21.01 0.35
CA ALA A 255 -6.40 -20.08 1.04
C ALA A 255 -6.52 -18.73 0.31
N LEU A 256 -5.41 -18.20 -0.23
CA LEU A 256 -5.42 -16.98 -1.03
C LEU A 256 -6.24 -17.16 -2.32
N LEU A 257 -6.02 -18.24 -3.07
CA LEU A 257 -6.80 -18.55 -4.28
C LEU A 257 -8.29 -18.67 -3.97
N TRP A 258 -8.64 -19.40 -2.90
CA TRP A 258 -10.02 -19.55 -2.46
C TRP A 258 -10.64 -18.21 -2.06
N SER A 259 -9.92 -17.35 -1.33
CA SER A 259 -10.42 -16.03 -0.94
C SER A 259 -10.75 -15.13 -2.13
N SER A 260 -9.98 -15.19 -3.21
CA SER A 260 -10.28 -14.42 -4.43
C SER A 260 -11.47 -15.00 -5.24
N LEU A 261 -11.73 -16.30 -5.07
CA LEU A 261 -12.73 -17.03 -5.83
C LEU A 261 -14.11 -16.95 -5.18
N ALA A 262 -14.21 -17.25 -3.88
CA ALA A 262 -15.46 -17.26 -3.12
C ALA A 262 -15.25 -16.64 -1.72
N PRO A 263 -15.09 -15.30 -1.65
CA PRO A 263 -14.68 -14.61 -0.42
C PRO A 263 -15.68 -14.75 0.73
N SER A 264 -16.97 -14.91 0.42
CA SER A 264 -18.05 -15.04 1.41
C SER A 264 -18.35 -16.48 1.85
N ASP A 265 -17.58 -17.48 1.41
CA ASP A 265 -17.78 -18.89 1.80
C ASP A 265 -17.46 -19.08 3.31
N PRO A 266 -18.42 -19.49 4.16
CA PRO A 266 -18.16 -19.69 5.59
C PRO A 266 -17.14 -20.80 5.86
N ARG A 267 -16.97 -21.76 4.93
CA ARG A 267 -15.95 -22.80 5.05
C ARG A 267 -14.54 -22.25 4.89
N LEU A 268 -14.36 -21.16 4.13
CA LEU A 268 -13.09 -20.45 4.03
C LEU A 268 -12.73 -19.82 5.38
N ALA A 269 -13.68 -19.15 6.04
CA ALA A 269 -13.48 -18.58 7.37
C ALA A 269 -13.06 -19.67 8.37
N SER A 270 -13.75 -20.82 8.38
CA SER A 270 -13.38 -21.96 9.22
C SER A 270 -11.98 -22.50 8.89
N ALA A 271 -11.62 -22.60 7.62
CA ALA A 271 -10.30 -23.08 7.22
C ALA A 271 -9.19 -22.11 7.67
N LEU A 272 -9.39 -20.80 7.47
CA LEU A 272 -8.44 -19.77 7.89
C LEU A 272 -8.23 -19.77 9.41
N GLN A 273 -9.30 -19.92 10.20
CA GLN A 273 -9.21 -20.05 11.66
C GLN A 273 -8.38 -21.27 12.08
N GLN A 274 -8.52 -22.40 11.38
CA GLN A 274 -7.72 -23.61 11.64
C GLN A 274 -6.25 -23.46 11.25
N LEU A 275 -5.96 -22.72 10.18
CA LEU A 275 -4.59 -22.48 9.70
C LEU A 275 -3.85 -21.41 10.52
N GLU A 276 -4.57 -20.49 11.17
CA GLU A 276 -3.98 -19.35 11.88
C GLU A 276 -2.91 -19.73 12.92
N PRO A 277 -3.09 -20.78 13.75
CA PRO A 277 -2.05 -21.23 14.69
C PRO A 277 -0.78 -21.77 14.03
N GLU A 278 -0.89 -22.32 12.82
CA GLU A 278 0.25 -22.84 12.04
C GLU A 278 1.02 -21.70 11.36
N ILE A 279 0.31 -20.67 10.88
CA ILE A 279 0.92 -19.52 10.18
C ILE A 279 1.45 -18.47 11.16
N GLN A 280 0.78 -18.30 12.29
CA GLN A 280 1.10 -17.31 13.32
C GLN A 280 1.29 -15.90 12.73
N PRO A 281 0.25 -15.29 12.10
CA PRO A 281 0.36 -13.99 11.43
C PRO A 281 0.77 -12.84 12.36
N GLY A 282 0.55 -12.99 13.66
CA GLY A 282 1.00 -12.03 14.68
C GLY A 282 2.38 -12.32 15.27
N SER A 283 3.08 -13.39 14.87
CA SER A 283 4.42 -13.69 15.38
C SER A 283 5.48 -12.79 14.74
N ARG A 284 6.54 -12.46 15.48
CA ARG A 284 7.68 -11.69 14.95
C ARG A 284 8.32 -12.39 13.78
N LEU A 285 8.89 -11.61 12.85
CA LEU A 285 9.71 -12.17 11.78
C LEU A 285 11.07 -12.62 12.31
N SER A 286 11.59 -11.97 13.35
CA SER A 286 12.82 -12.34 14.06
C SER A 286 12.55 -13.08 15.38
N THR A 287 13.52 -13.90 15.81
CA THR A 287 13.45 -14.66 17.08
C THR A 287 13.97 -13.89 18.31
N GLY A 288 14.35 -12.62 18.20
CA GLY A 288 14.93 -11.87 19.33
C GLY A 288 15.25 -10.41 19.01
N LEU A 289 15.44 -9.61 20.06
CA LEU A 289 15.79 -8.19 20.01
C LEU A 289 17.18 -8.01 19.40
N GLY A 290 17.24 -7.53 18.15
CA GLY A 290 18.48 -7.21 17.45
C GLY A 290 18.82 -8.23 16.37
N ILE A 291 18.85 -7.77 15.12
CA ILE A 291 19.55 -8.46 14.04
C ILE A 291 21.03 -8.40 14.42
N GLU A 292 21.59 -9.50 14.92
CA GLU A 292 23.04 -9.58 15.03
C GLU A 292 23.63 -9.44 13.62
N ALA A 293 24.73 -8.69 13.49
CA ALA A 293 25.46 -8.52 12.22
C ALA A 293 25.94 -9.87 11.60
N SER A 294 25.72 -10.99 12.29
CA SER A 294 26.05 -12.37 11.95
C SER A 294 24.96 -13.12 11.15
N ASP A 295 23.78 -12.54 10.93
CA ASP A 295 22.67 -13.23 10.28
C ASP A 295 23.03 -13.75 8.88
N SER A 296 22.86 -15.05 8.68
CA SER A 296 23.19 -15.69 7.41
C SER A 296 22.24 -15.24 6.29
N ARG A 297 22.68 -15.37 5.04
CA ARG A 297 21.81 -15.11 3.88
C ARG A 297 20.55 -16.00 3.89
N GLU A 298 20.66 -17.20 4.44
CA GLU A 298 19.57 -18.16 4.54
C GLU A 298 18.54 -17.74 5.60
N ASP A 299 18.98 -17.24 6.76
CA ASP A 299 18.08 -16.72 7.80
C ASP A 299 17.28 -15.52 7.28
N ARG A 300 17.95 -14.59 6.57
CA ARG A 300 17.27 -13.47 5.90
C ARG A 300 16.23 -13.95 4.89
N ARG A 301 16.56 -14.97 4.09
CA ARG A 301 15.65 -15.57 3.12
C ARG A 301 14.42 -16.15 3.81
N LEU A 302 14.60 -16.98 4.84
CA LEU A 302 13.51 -17.62 5.58
C LEU A 302 12.58 -16.60 6.24
N ARG A 303 13.13 -15.50 6.77
CA ARG A 303 12.32 -14.39 7.31
C ARG A 303 11.49 -13.69 6.25
N LEU A 304 12.06 -13.45 5.07
CA LEU A 304 11.31 -12.87 3.95
C LEU A 304 10.18 -13.82 3.49
N VAL A 305 10.45 -15.12 3.34
CA VAL A 305 9.41 -16.12 3.02
C VAL A 305 8.31 -16.12 4.07
N LYS A 306 8.68 -16.06 5.36
CA LYS A 306 7.71 -15.97 6.46
C LYS A 306 6.86 -14.71 6.34
N GLY A 307 7.47 -13.54 6.12
CA GLY A 307 6.76 -12.27 5.97
C GLY A 307 5.80 -12.23 4.79
N LEU A 308 6.23 -12.70 3.61
CA LEU A 308 5.36 -12.78 2.42
C LEU A 308 4.20 -13.77 2.64
N ARG A 309 4.46 -14.90 3.30
CA ARG A 309 3.42 -15.88 3.65
C ARG A 309 2.43 -15.33 4.68
N GLN A 310 2.89 -14.58 5.68
CA GLN A 310 2.00 -13.88 6.62
C GLN A 310 1.16 -12.81 5.92
N ALA A 311 1.74 -12.04 4.98
CA ALA A 311 1.03 -11.04 4.19
C ALA A 311 -0.09 -11.68 3.34
N ALA A 312 0.23 -12.75 2.60
CA ALA A 312 -0.74 -13.50 1.81
C ALA A 312 -1.88 -14.09 2.66
N PHE A 313 -1.55 -14.64 3.83
CA PHE A 313 -2.55 -15.14 4.78
C PHE A 313 -3.45 -14.02 5.30
N LEU A 314 -2.87 -12.88 5.71
CA LEU A 314 -3.63 -11.72 6.19
C LEU A 314 -4.51 -11.14 5.09
N ARG A 315 -4.06 -11.12 3.83
CA ARG A 315 -4.88 -10.72 2.69
C ARG A 315 -6.11 -11.62 2.55
N ALA A 316 -5.92 -12.94 2.55
CA ALA A 316 -7.02 -13.91 2.48
C ALA A 316 -8.00 -13.80 3.67
N LYS A 317 -7.45 -13.62 4.88
CA LYS A 317 -8.22 -13.40 6.11
C LYS A 317 -9.05 -12.14 6.05
N LEU A 318 -8.47 -11.01 5.63
CA LEU A 318 -9.19 -9.75 5.50
C LEU A 318 -10.30 -9.86 4.45
N ILE A 319 -10.03 -10.44 3.27
CA ILE A 319 -11.06 -10.65 2.23
C ILE A 319 -12.26 -11.45 2.78
N SER A 320 -11.98 -12.53 3.52
CA SER A 320 -13.03 -13.35 4.12
C SER A 320 -13.79 -12.65 5.25
N LEU A 321 -13.06 -11.98 6.15
CA LEU A 321 -13.63 -11.21 7.28
C LEU A 321 -14.63 -10.17 6.81
N THR A 322 -14.32 -9.52 5.70
CA THR A 322 -15.08 -8.36 5.25
C THR A 322 -16.22 -8.76 4.32
N SER A 323 -16.08 -9.88 3.61
CA SER A 323 -17.15 -10.42 2.76
C SER A 323 -18.16 -11.29 3.52
N ALA A 324 -17.77 -11.87 4.66
CA ALA A 324 -18.65 -12.69 5.50
C ALA A 324 -18.38 -12.49 7.01
N PRO A 325 -18.61 -11.28 7.57
CA PRO A 325 -18.28 -10.96 8.96
C PRO A 325 -18.99 -11.88 9.98
N ALA A 326 -20.20 -12.35 9.67
CA ALA A 326 -20.96 -13.26 10.53
C ALA A 326 -20.34 -14.66 10.66
N ALA A 327 -19.42 -15.04 9.77
CA ALA A 327 -18.70 -16.32 9.84
C ALA A 327 -17.47 -16.26 10.78
N TRP A 328 -17.19 -15.10 11.37
CA TRP A 328 -16.03 -14.85 12.22
C TRP A 328 -16.44 -14.47 13.64
N PRO A 329 -15.63 -14.84 14.66
CA PRO A 329 -15.84 -14.35 16.02
C PRO A 329 -15.83 -12.81 16.10
N ALA A 330 -16.58 -12.27 17.05
CA ALA A 330 -16.50 -10.84 17.37
C ALA A 330 -15.06 -10.47 17.76
N GLY A 331 -14.57 -9.33 17.27
CA GLY A 331 -13.20 -8.86 17.55
C GLY A 331 -12.11 -9.37 16.59
N THR A 332 -12.40 -10.28 15.66
CA THR A 332 -11.35 -10.80 14.76
C THR A 332 -10.82 -9.78 13.76
N LEU A 333 -11.64 -8.82 13.30
CA LEU A 333 -11.17 -7.73 12.45
C LEU A 333 -10.14 -6.84 13.17
N PRO A 334 -10.41 -6.30 14.39
CA PRO A 334 -9.41 -5.70 15.25
C PRO A 334 -8.08 -6.48 15.32
N ASP A 335 -8.15 -7.79 15.55
CA ASP A 335 -6.98 -8.65 15.67
C ASP A 335 -6.19 -8.75 14.37
N ALA A 336 -6.89 -8.91 13.23
CA ALA A 336 -6.26 -8.94 11.92
C ALA A 336 -5.54 -7.62 11.59
N LEU A 337 -6.11 -6.48 11.98
CA LEU A 337 -5.49 -5.17 11.80
C LEU A 337 -4.25 -4.99 12.67
N ARG A 338 -4.29 -5.47 13.92
CA ARG A 338 -3.10 -5.52 14.80
C ARG A 338 -2.00 -6.40 14.22
N GLN A 339 -2.34 -7.58 13.72
CA GLN A 339 -1.41 -8.48 13.05
C GLN A 339 -0.80 -7.82 11.81
N LEU A 340 -1.61 -7.14 11.01
CA LEU A 340 -1.17 -6.44 9.81
C LEU A 340 -0.22 -5.28 10.11
N ALA A 341 -0.56 -4.40 11.04
CA ALA A 341 0.32 -3.29 11.41
C ALA A 341 1.65 -3.78 11.97
N ARG A 342 1.63 -4.83 12.81
CA ARG A 342 2.85 -5.46 13.30
C ARG A 342 3.70 -6.04 12.17
N LEU A 343 3.10 -6.79 11.24
CA LEU A 343 3.81 -7.34 10.09
C LEU A 343 4.47 -6.23 9.28
N GLN A 344 3.75 -5.15 9.04
CA GLN A 344 4.27 -3.99 8.31
C GLN A 344 5.47 -3.36 9.03
N THR A 345 5.37 -3.11 10.34
CA THR A 345 6.51 -2.61 11.12
C THR A 345 7.71 -3.55 11.02
N GLU A 346 7.51 -4.86 11.16
CA GLU A 346 8.59 -5.86 11.07
C GLU A 346 9.22 -5.92 9.67
N LEU A 347 8.42 -5.79 8.61
CA LEU A 347 8.92 -5.72 7.22
C LEU A 347 9.73 -4.44 6.97
N VAL A 348 9.32 -3.29 7.52
CA VAL A 348 10.09 -2.05 7.38
C VAL A 348 11.37 -2.09 8.21
N LEU A 349 11.33 -2.60 9.45
CA LEU A 349 12.55 -2.79 10.24
C LEU A 349 13.53 -3.73 9.52
N ALA A 350 13.03 -4.83 8.95
CA ALA A 350 13.85 -5.72 8.12
C ALA A 350 14.43 -5.04 6.86
N ARG A 351 13.76 -4.00 6.34
CA ARG A 351 14.23 -3.20 5.19
C ARG A 351 15.38 -2.28 5.57
N ASP A 352 15.28 -1.57 6.70
CA ASP A 352 16.29 -0.59 7.14
C ASP A 352 17.66 -1.25 7.37
N ASP A 353 17.66 -2.50 7.82
CA ASP A 353 18.88 -3.27 8.10
C ASP A 353 19.53 -3.86 6.81
N ALA A 354 18.80 -3.96 5.69
CA ALA A 354 19.24 -4.72 4.52
C ALA A 354 20.11 -3.94 3.51
N GLN A 355 20.32 -2.63 3.68
CA GLN A 355 21.14 -1.65 2.91
C GLN A 355 21.19 -1.72 1.35
N ARG A 356 20.78 -2.78 0.64
CA ARG A 356 20.91 -2.93 -0.83
C ARG A 356 19.84 -3.76 -1.56
N SER A 357 18.97 -4.55 -0.91
CA SER A 357 17.95 -5.40 -1.61
C SER A 357 16.51 -4.87 -1.47
N TRP A 358 16.35 -3.56 -1.63
CA TRP A 358 15.13 -2.78 -1.35
C TRP A 358 13.85 -3.25 -2.07
N SER A 359 13.95 -3.85 -3.26
CA SER A 359 12.78 -4.22 -4.07
C SER A 359 12.01 -5.41 -3.50
N ASP A 360 12.68 -6.35 -2.84
CA ASP A 360 12.10 -7.69 -2.64
C ASP A 360 11.10 -7.74 -1.47
N PHE A 361 11.22 -6.79 -0.53
CA PHE A 361 10.33 -6.63 0.64
C PHE A 361 9.11 -5.74 0.36
N ASP A 362 9.11 -5.00 -0.75
CA ASP A 362 8.06 -4.03 -1.02
C ASP A 362 6.76 -4.74 -1.43
N LEU A 363 5.82 -4.82 -0.48
CA LEU A 363 4.48 -5.34 -0.73
C LEU A 363 3.72 -4.49 -1.75
N ALA A 364 3.96 -3.18 -1.82
CA ALA A 364 3.21 -2.29 -2.70
C ALA A 364 3.68 -2.41 -4.17
N HIS A 365 4.97 -2.63 -4.41
CA HIS A 365 5.52 -2.67 -5.77
C HIS A 365 5.88 -4.08 -6.28
N ALA A 366 6.58 -4.88 -5.47
CA ALA A 366 7.11 -6.17 -5.90
C ALA A 366 6.17 -7.34 -5.61
N ASN A 367 5.27 -7.19 -4.64
CA ASN A 367 4.40 -8.25 -4.16
C ASN A 367 2.93 -7.80 -4.02
N GLU A 368 2.47 -6.90 -4.88
CA GLU A 368 1.11 -6.33 -4.87
C GLU A 368 0.00 -7.38 -4.76
N PRO A 369 0.05 -8.55 -5.46
CA PRO A 369 -1.03 -9.53 -5.40
C PRO A 369 -1.23 -10.17 -4.01
N ILE A 370 -0.23 -10.07 -3.13
CA ILE A 370 -0.31 -10.55 -1.74
C ILE A 370 -0.34 -9.39 -0.74
N ASN A 371 -0.38 -8.14 -1.20
CA ASN A 371 -0.48 -6.97 -0.34
C ASN A 371 -1.86 -6.95 0.34
N PRO A 372 -1.95 -7.05 1.68
CA PRO A 372 -3.22 -7.04 2.39
C PRO A 372 -3.87 -5.64 2.47
N TRP A 373 -3.11 -4.55 2.29
CA TRP A 373 -3.61 -3.19 2.53
C TRP A 373 -4.73 -2.74 1.56
N PRO A 374 -4.64 -2.99 0.24
CA PRO A 374 -5.71 -2.61 -0.69
C PRO A 374 -7.07 -3.25 -0.39
N VAL A 375 -7.10 -4.41 0.29
CA VAL A 375 -8.35 -5.07 0.71
C VAL A 375 -9.13 -4.17 1.65
N LEU A 376 -8.47 -3.39 2.50
CA LEU A 376 -9.16 -2.45 3.38
C LEU A 376 -9.85 -1.38 2.54
N GLY A 377 -9.23 -0.85 1.49
CA GLY A 377 -9.85 0.13 0.60
C GLY A 377 -11.15 -0.35 -0.06
N THR A 378 -11.26 -1.64 -0.42
CA THR A 378 -12.46 -2.19 -1.08
C THR A 378 -13.61 -2.50 -0.11
N VAL A 379 -13.36 -2.50 1.20
CA VAL A 379 -14.32 -2.91 2.25
C VAL A 379 -15.12 -1.73 2.79
N VAL A 380 -14.68 -0.53 2.44
CA VAL A 380 -15.02 0.71 3.10
C VAL A 380 -16.28 1.39 2.51
N GLU A 381 -17.06 0.68 1.69
CA GLU A 381 -18.28 1.23 1.08
C GLU A 381 -19.40 1.54 2.10
N SER A 382 -19.29 1.08 3.36
CA SER A 382 -20.23 1.44 4.43
C SER A 382 -19.58 2.29 5.54
N HIS A 383 -20.27 3.37 5.94
CA HIS A 383 -19.84 4.30 6.98
C HIS A 383 -19.61 3.63 8.35
N ALA A 384 -20.40 2.61 8.70
CA ALA A 384 -20.18 1.85 9.93
C ALA A 384 -18.86 1.03 9.89
N GLY A 385 -18.50 0.50 8.72
CA GLY A 385 -17.22 -0.18 8.50
C GLY A 385 -16.03 0.76 8.60
N LEU A 386 -16.15 1.99 8.08
CA LEU A 386 -15.17 3.07 8.22
C LEU A 386 -14.87 3.40 9.68
N VAL A 387 -15.91 3.65 10.47
CA VAL A 387 -15.77 4.09 11.86
C VAL A 387 -15.11 2.99 12.71
N ALA A 388 -15.57 1.75 12.57
CA ALA A 388 -15.01 0.61 13.30
C ALA A 388 -13.55 0.36 12.90
N LEU A 389 -13.22 0.43 11.62
CA LEU A 389 -11.85 0.28 11.13
C LEU A 389 -10.94 1.42 11.64
N GLY A 390 -11.44 2.66 11.62
CA GLY A 390 -10.72 3.84 12.12
C GLY A 390 -10.41 3.75 13.61
N GLU A 391 -11.37 3.32 14.44
CA GLU A 391 -11.15 3.11 15.88
C GLU A 391 -10.05 2.09 16.15
N GLN A 392 -10.04 0.99 15.41
CA GLN A 392 -9.01 -0.03 15.55
C GLN A 392 -7.64 0.48 15.09
N ILE A 393 -7.57 1.25 14.01
CA ILE A 393 -6.31 1.82 13.54
C ILE A 393 -5.78 2.87 14.52
N THR A 394 -6.63 3.75 15.07
CA THR A 394 -6.22 4.72 16.09
C THR A 394 -5.71 4.04 17.36
N ALA A 395 -6.26 2.89 17.72
CA ALA A 395 -5.79 2.09 18.86
C ALA A 395 -4.41 1.45 18.65
N LEU A 396 -3.87 1.42 17.42
CA LEU A 396 -2.56 0.82 17.13
C LEU A 396 -1.36 1.64 17.60
N GLU A 397 -1.56 2.75 18.31
CA GLU A 397 -0.50 3.71 18.70
C GLU A 397 0.45 3.96 17.52
N VAL A 398 -0.05 4.52 16.41
CA VAL A 398 0.76 4.77 15.21
C VAL A 398 2.03 5.54 15.63
N PRO A 399 3.21 4.90 15.57
CA PRO A 399 4.48 5.53 15.92
C PRO A 399 4.70 6.82 15.14
N SER A 400 5.42 7.76 15.74
CA SER A 400 5.76 9.05 15.13
C SER A 400 6.71 8.96 13.93
N ASP A 401 7.28 7.78 13.62
CA ASP A 401 8.17 7.62 12.46
C ASP A 401 7.40 7.36 11.18
N CYS A 402 7.21 8.42 10.39
CA CYS A 402 6.43 8.37 9.15
C CYS A 402 7.08 7.54 8.05
N ARG A 403 8.36 7.19 8.18
CA ARG A 403 9.05 6.30 7.22
C ARG A 403 8.46 4.88 7.26
N HIS A 404 8.05 4.42 8.44
CA HIS A 404 7.49 3.08 8.64
C HIS A 404 5.99 3.03 8.33
N HIS A 405 5.29 4.16 8.44
CA HIS A 405 3.83 4.20 8.34
C HIS A 405 3.27 4.81 7.05
N GLY A 406 3.96 5.78 6.45
CA GLY A 406 3.50 6.46 5.22
C GLY A 406 3.18 5.51 4.05
N PRO A 407 4.06 4.54 3.70
CA PRO A 407 3.86 3.70 2.52
C PRO A 407 2.63 2.80 2.52
N TRP A 408 2.01 2.52 3.67
CA TRP A 408 0.78 1.72 3.70
C TRP A 408 -0.47 2.57 3.91
N LEU A 409 -0.36 3.73 4.57
CA LEU A 409 -1.45 4.69 4.70
C LEU A 409 -1.98 5.13 3.34
N GLN A 410 -1.14 5.20 2.30
CA GLN A 410 -1.55 5.51 0.92
C GLN A 410 -2.59 4.54 0.32
N HIS A 411 -2.75 3.35 0.89
CA HIS A 411 -3.71 2.35 0.42
C HIS A 411 -5.08 2.47 1.10
N LEU A 412 -5.21 3.30 2.12
CA LEU A 412 -6.47 3.54 2.80
C LEU A 412 -7.27 4.66 2.10
N PRO A 413 -8.61 4.60 2.13
CA PRO A 413 -9.44 5.67 1.59
C PRO A 413 -9.20 6.99 2.31
N THR A 414 -9.22 8.09 1.56
CA THR A 414 -8.93 9.43 2.08
C THR A 414 -9.88 9.85 3.22
N SER A 415 -11.14 9.41 3.18
CA SER A 415 -12.11 9.64 4.26
C SER A 415 -11.69 8.98 5.57
N LEU A 416 -11.19 7.74 5.51
CA LEU A 416 -10.67 7.01 6.67
C LEU A 416 -9.43 7.69 7.25
N LEU A 417 -8.47 8.05 6.38
CA LEU A 417 -7.26 8.77 6.79
C LEU A 417 -7.60 10.09 7.48
N THR A 418 -8.56 10.83 6.93
CA THR A 418 -9.04 12.09 7.50
C THR A 418 -9.71 11.86 8.85
N SER A 419 -10.56 10.84 8.98
CA SER A 419 -11.22 10.49 10.24
C SER A 419 -10.21 10.14 11.34
N ILE A 420 -9.19 9.33 11.02
CA ILE A 420 -8.12 8.98 11.95
C ILE A 420 -7.32 10.22 12.35
N ALA A 421 -6.96 11.08 11.39
CA ALA A 421 -6.28 12.33 11.65
C ALA A 421 -7.10 13.19 12.61
N VAL A 422 -8.35 13.52 12.26
CA VAL A 422 -9.25 14.35 13.09
C VAL A 422 -9.42 13.78 14.50
N LYS A 423 -9.58 12.45 14.65
CA LYS A 423 -9.62 11.82 15.99
C LYS A 423 -8.35 12.08 16.79
N GLY A 424 -7.17 11.90 16.18
CA GLY A 424 -5.90 12.22 16.82
C GLY A 424 -5.82 13.68 17.28
N TRP A 425 -6.28 14.60 16.44
CA TRP A 425 -6.38 16.03 16.76
C TRP A 425 -7.31 16.30 17.95
N THR A 426 -8.53 15.75 17.93
CA THR A 426 -9.49 15.93 19.04
C THR A 426 -9.05 15.29 20.35
N ALA A 427 -8.17 14.28 20.29
CA ALA A 427 -7.57 13.63 21.46
C ALA A 427 -6.31 14.36 21.97
N GLY A 428 -5.90 15.47 21.35
CA GLY A 428 -4.66 16.19 21.70
C GLY A 428 -3.38 15.43 21.31
N ARG A 429 -3.49 14.48 20.38
CA ARG A 429 -2.39 13.63 19.86
C ARG A 429 -2.37 13.62 18.32
N PRO A 430 -2.21 14.78 17.68
CA PRO A 430 -2.12 14.87 16.22
C PRO A 430 -0.93 14.04 15.72
N SER A 431 -1.17 13.18 14.72
CA SER A 431 -0.10 12.38 14.11
C SER A 431 0.71 13.22 13.14
N GLN A 432 2.04 13.12 13.19
CA GLN A 432 2.92 13.76 12.20
C GLN A 432 2.82 13.11 10.81
N CYS A 433 2.29 11.88 10.74
CA CYS A 433 2.26 11.06 9.54
C CYS A 433 0.92 11.13 8.80
N LEU A 434 -0.09 11.75 9.43
CA LEU A 434 -1.45 11.83 8.92
C LEU A 434 -1.96 13.26 9.05
N GLN A 435 -2.24 13.87 7.90
CA GLN A 435 -2.94 15.14 7.83
C GLN A 435 -4.38 14.90 7.37
N PRO A 436 -5.35 15.68 7.88
CA PRO A 436 -6.70 15.71 7.32
C PRO A 436 -6.67 16.06 5.83
N ASP A 437 -7.54 15.45 5.01
CA ASP A 437 -7.80 15.95 3.67
C ASP A 437 -8.61 17.24 3.77
N TRP A 438 -7.89 18.35 3.78
CA TRP A 438 -8.45 19.69 3.86
C TRP A 438 -9.39 20.00 2.69
N ASP A 439 -9.09 19.52 1.49
CA ASP A 439 -9.90 19.78 0.29
C ASP A 439 -11.25 19.07 0.36
N TRP A 440 -11.25 17.82 0.85
CA TRP A 440 -12.47 17.06 1.08
C TRP A 440 -13.35 17.68 2.18
N LEU A 441 -12.74 18.12 3.28
CA LEU A 441 -13.44 18.79 4.39
C LEU A 441 -14.03 20.15 3.99
N ARG A 442 -13.34 20.91 3.12
CA ARG A 442 -13.80 22.21 2.60
C ARG A 442 -14.96 22.09 1.62
N ARG A 443 -14.97 21.09 0.73
CA ARG A 443 -15.99 20.98 -0.34
C ARG A 443 -17.37 20.51 0.13
N ASP A 444 -17.56 20.29 1.43
CA ASP A 444 -18.80 19.78 2.03
C ASP A 444 -19.30 18.49 1.36
N SER A 445 -18.38 17.56 1.14
CA SER A 445 -18.56 16.33 0.36
C SER A 445 -19.49 15.27 1.00
N GLY A 446 -20.38 15.67 1.92
CA GLY A 446 -21.35 14.82 2.60
C GLY A 446 -21.42 15.02 4.11
N ALA A 447 -22.37 14.34 4.77
CA ALA A 447 -22.63 14.46 6.21
C ALA A 447 -21.41 14.11 7.09
N GLU A 448 -20.58 13.16 6.66
CA GLU A 448 -19.37 12.75 7.38
C GLU A 448 -18.31 13.85 7.40
N ALA A 449 -18.01 14.45 6.23
CA ALA A 449 -17.10 15.58 6.14
C ALA A 449 -17.59 16.75 7.04
N GLY A 450 -18.92 16.97 7.07
CA GLY A 450 -19.54 17.94 7.96
C GLY A 450 -19.32 17.66 9.45
N GLN A 451 -19.46 16.40 9.90
CA GLN A 451 -19.22 16.00 11.28
C GLN A 451 -17.75 16.14 11.69
N LEU A 452 -16.83 15.67 10.85
CA LEU A 452 -15.39 15.78 11.10
C LEU A 452 -14.94 17.24 11.12
N ARG A 453 -15.48 18.07 10.22
CA ARG A 453 -15.24 19.51 10.21
C ARG A 453 -15.78 20.17 11.49
N ALA A 454 -16.98 19.84 11.94
CA ALA A 454 -17.53 20.39 13.19
C ALA A 454 -16.65 20.04 14.40
N ALA A 455 -16.12 18.81 14.44
CA ALA A 455 -15.18 18.39 15.48
C ALA A 455 -13.89 19.22 15.48
N LEU A 456 -13.33 19.52 14.30
CA LEU A 456 -12.16 20.41 14.18
C LEU A 456 -12.49 21.86 14.56
N VAL A 457 -13.63 22.40 14.11
CA VAL A 457 -14.04 23.77 14.43
C VAL A 457 -14.25 23.96 15.94
N ALA A 458 -14.73 22.93 16.65
CA ALA A 458 -14.84 22.97 18.11
C ALA A 458 -13.48 23.16 18.80
N LEU A 459 -12.37 22.71 18.20
CA LEU A 459 -11.02 22.90 18.74
C LEU A 459 -10.55 24.37 18.62
N LEU A 460 -11.15 25.16 17.72
CA LEU A 460 -10.80 26.59 17.55
C LEU A 460 -11.27 27.46 18.73
N GLY A 461 -12.16 26.95 19.59
CA GLY A 461 -12.56 27.63 20.84
C GLY A 461 -11.51 27.54 21.95
N GLY A 462 -10.45 26.74 21.78
CA GLY A 462 -9.34 26.64 22.72
C GLY A 462 -8.27 27.72 22.54
N PRO A 463 -7.22 27.74 23.39
CA PRO A 463 -6.13 28.69 23.26
C PRO A 463 -5.45 28.59 21.88
N SER A 464 -5.31 29.74 21.23
CA SER A 464 -4.60 29.95 19.96
C SER A 464 -3.14 29.47 20.03
N GLY A 465 -2.77 28.59 19.10
CA GLY A 465 -1.45 27.96 18.93
C GLY A 465 -1.42 27.14 17.63
N TRP A 466 -0.41 26.28 17.43
CA TRP A 466 -0.25 25.51 16.17
C TRP A 466 -1.53 24.86 15.64
N ALA A 467 -2.24 24.11 16.51
CA ALA A 467 -3.40 23.36 16.08
C ALA A 467 -4.53 24.28 15.58
N HIS A 468 -4.69 25.43 16.24
CA HIS A 468 -5.65 26.45 15.83
C HIS A 468 -5.31 26.97 14.42
N GLU A 469 -4.04 27.25 14.18
CA GLU A 469 -3.52 27.80 12.94
C GLU A 469 -3.62 26.83 11.76
N GLU A 470 -3.27 25.57 11.98
CA GLU A 470 -3.33 24.54 10.96
C GLU A 470 -4.79 24.24 10.55
N ILE A 471 -5.71 24.18 11.52
CA ILE A 471 -7.14 23.98 11.23
C ILE A 471 -7.69 25.14 10.40
N LEU A 472 -7.42 26.40 10.80
CA LEU A 472 -7.87 27.56 10.04
C LEU A 472 -7.24 27.59 8.65
N SER A 473 -5.93 27.35 8.55
CA SER A 473 -5.22 27.30 7.26
C SER A 473 -5.79 26.22 6.35
N GLY A 474 -6.00 25.02 6.86
CA GLY A 474 -6.58 23.90 6.13
C GLY A 474 -8.00 24.20 5.63
N LEU A 475 -8.89 24.64 6.52
CA LEU A 475 -10.30 24.90 6.19
C LEU A 475 -10.53 26.15 5.35
N THR A 476 -9.61 27.11 5.32
CA THR A 476 -9.74 28.34 4.52
C THR A 476 -8.85 28.36 3.28
N ALA A 477 -8.16 27.25 2.99
CA ALA A 477 -7.14 27.15 1.94
C ALA A 477 -6.09 28.26 2.08
N GLN A 478 -5.42 28.31 3.24
CA GLN A 478 -4.41 29.33 3.55
C GLN A 478 -5.00 30.76 3.52
N ALA A 479 -6.28 30.90 3.89
CA ALA A 479 -7.17 32.05 3.75
C ALA A 479 -7.32 32.68 2.36
N THR A 480 -6.88 31.99 1.30
CA THR A 480 -7.16 32.44 -0.08
C THR A 480 -8.65 32.58 -0.34
N LEU A 481 -9.47 31.70 0.25
CA LEU A 481 -10.94 31.75 0.16
C LEU A 481 -11.58 32.88 0.98
N CYS A 482 -10.83 33.53 1.87
CA CYS A 482 -11.34 34.64 2.68
C CYS A 482 -11.18 36.00 1.97
N PHE A 483 -10.24 36.14 1.03
CA PHE A 483 -9.79 37.47 0.54
C PHE A 483 -9.65 37.62 -0.98
N ASN A 484 -9.74 36.56 -1.78
CA ASN A 484 -9.65 36.67 -3.24
C ASN A 484 -10.93 37.21 -3.89
N ASP A 485 -10.84 37.80 -5.08
CA ASP A 485 -12.02 38.32 -5.82
C ASP A 485 -13.04 37.22 -6.18
N SER A 486 -12.64 35.94 -6.09
CA SER A 486 -13.48 34.74 -6.17
C SER A 486 -14.15 34.33 -4.84
N VAL A 487 -14.22 35.22 -3.83
CA VAL A 487 -14.98 35.01 -2.57
C VAL A 487 -16.42 34.53 -2.81
N GLY A 488 -17.02 34.86 -3.97
CA GLY A 488 -18.34 34.38 -4.38
C GLY A 488 -18.48 32.85 -4.46
N ASP A 489 -17.38 32.12 -4.65
CA ASP A 489 -17.37 30.66 -4.81
C ASP A 489 -17.01 29.90 -3.51
N ALA A 490 -16.71 30.62 -2.42
CA ALA A 490 -16.34 29.99 -1.15
C ALA A 490 -17.57 29.37 -0.45
N PRO A 491 -17.47 28.13 0.07
CA PRO A 491 -18.56 27.50 0.81
C PRO A 491 -18.99 28.32 2.04
N ALA A 492 -20.30 28.37 2.31
CA ALA A 492 -20.86 29.22 3.38
C ALA A 492 -20.22 28.98 4.76
N HIS A 493 -19.86 27.73 5.09
CA HIS A 493 -19.19 27.42 6.35
C HIS A 493 -17.77 28.00 6.43
N VAL A 494 -17.04 28.09 5.30
CA VAL A 494 -15.72 28.75 5.24
C VAL A 494 -15.87 30.24 5.48
N LEU A 495 -16.90 30.89 4.90
CA LEU A 495 -17.17 32.32 5.13
C LEU A 495 -17.48 32.63 6.60
N VAL A 496 -18.13 31.72 7.32
CA VAL A 496 -18.33 31.84 8.78
C VAL A 496 -16.99 31.83 9.50
N LEU A 497 -16.08 30.90 9.15
CA LEU A 497 -14.73 30.87 9.73
C LEU A 497 -13.97 32.16 9.43
N CYS A 498 -14.03 32.64 8.18
CA CYS A 498 -13.37 33.87 7.75
C CYS A 498 -13.84 35.08 8.59
N ARG A 499 -15.15 35.24 8.80
CA ARG A 499 -15.69 36.36 9.58
C ARG A 499 -15.30 36.29 11.06
N ALA A 500 -15.36 35.08 11.63
CA ALA A 500 -15.15 34.84 13.05
C ALA A 500 -13.67 34.95 13.44
N TRP A 501 -12.77 34.34 12.67
CA TRP A 501 -11.37 34.16 13.07
C TRP A 501 -10.34 34.72 12.11
N VAL A 502 -10.70 35.30 10.97
CA VAL A 502 -9.71 35.73 9.99
C VAL A 502 -9.74 37.26 9.83
N SER A 503 -8.62 37.93 10.12
CA SER A 503 -8.45 39.34 9.80
C SER A 503 -7.93 39.49 8.39
N GLN A 504 -8.41 40.51 7.69
CA GLN A 504 -7.90 40.83 6.37
C GLN A 504 -6.40 41.14 6.46
N PRO A 505 -5.54 40.48 5.66
CA PRO A 505 -4.14 40.84 5.55
C PRO A 505 -4.06 42.31 5.21
N GLN A 506 -3.36 43.10 6.04
CA GLN A 506 -3.24 44.52 5.76
C GLN A 506 -2.39 44.72 4.50
N LYS A 507 -3.06 45.13 3.41
CA LYS A 507 -2.40 45.57 2.19
C LYS A 507 -2.10 47.06 2.32
N MET A 508 -0.86 47.42 2.62
CA MET A 508 -0.42 48.81 2.43
C MET A 508 -0.11 49.02 0.95
N HIS A 509 -1.00 49.74 0.26
CA HIS A 509 -0.60 50.44 -0.95
C HIS A 509 0.22 51.66 -0.51
N GLU A 510 1.52 51.66 -0.80
CA GLU A 510 2.25 52.92 -0.86
C GLU A 510 1.61 53.76 -1.97
N ARG A 511 0.59 54.55 -1.63
CA ARG A 511 0.28 55.71 -2.45
C ARG A 511 1.50 56.62 -2.33
N PRO A 512 2.18 56.97 -3.42
CA PRO A 512 3.11 58.07 -3.38
C PRO A 512 2.29 59.29 -2.99
N SER A 513 2.39 59.75 -1.73
CA SER A 513 1.80 61.03 -1.37
C SER A 513 2.52 62.07 -2.21
N ALA A 514 1.78 62.93 -2.90
CA ALA A 514 2.32 64.03 -3.70
C ALA A 514 3.26 64.97 -2.90
N ASP A 515 3.29 64.86 -1.57
CA ASP A 515 4.10 65.68 -0.66
C ASP A 515 5.28 64.94 0.01
N GLY A 516 5.67 63.74 -0.46
CA GLY A 516 6.88 63.07 0.03
C GLY A 516 6.90 62.69 1.52
N ARG A 517 5.78 62.84 2.24
CA ARG A 517 5.63 62.35 3.62
C ARG A 517 5.25 60.88 3.57
N ARG A 518 6.27 60.02 3.72
CA ARG A 518 6.06 58.63 4.15
C ARG A 518 5.11 58.65 5.35
N ALA A 519 4.13 57.76 5.38
CA ALA A 519 3.38 57.47 6.59
C ALA A 519 4.38 56.90 7.62
N THR A 520 5.01 57.78 8.38
CA THR A 520 5.94 57.43 9.44
C THR A 520 5.11 57.01 10.64
N HIS A 521 4.60 55.79 10.65
CA HIS A 521 4.40 55.12 11.93
C HIS A 521 5.81 55.03 12.56
N PRO A 522 6.02 55.57 13.78
CA PRO A 522 7.33 55.51 14.42
C PRO A 522 7.74 54.05 14.50
N GLU A 523 8.85 53.71 13.83
CA GLU A 523 9.34 52.33 13.80
C GLU A 523 9.69 51.91 15.22
N THR A 524 8.90 51.02 15.82
CA THR A 524 9.10 50.54 17.19
C THR A 524 10.29 49.59 17.29
N PHE A 525 10.71 48.95 16.18
CA PHE A 525 11.90 48.09 16.12
C PHE A 525 13.00 48.65 15.22
N VAL A 526 14.25 48.37 15.58
CA VAL A 526 15.46 48.68 14.80
C VAL A 526 16.18 47.39 14.40
N ARG A 527 16.76 47.35 13.21
CA ARG A 527 17.48 46.17 12.71
C ARG A 527 18.75 45.92 13.52
N LEU A 528 19.01 44.66 13.87
CA LEU A 528 20.21 44.20 14.54
C LEU A 528 21.23 43.71 13.52
N GLN A 529 22.51 44.03 13.75
CA GLN A 529 23.61 43.33 13.10
C GLN A 529 23.93 42.07 13.90
N LEU A 530 23.68 40.91 13.29
CA LEU A 530 23.98 39.61 13.86
C LEU A 530 25.18 38.99 13.12
N PRO A 531 26.02 38.20 13.81
CA PRO A 531 27.10 37.48 13.15
C PRO A 531 26.51 36.50 12.13
N GLY A 532 27.02 36.53 10.90
CA GLY A 532 26.63 35.56 9.88
C GLY A 532 26.99 34.14 10.29
N PHE A 533 26.29 33.16 9.72
CA PHE A 533 26.67 31.76 9.86
C PHE A 533 28.03 31.53 9.17
N PRO A 534 29.01 30.83 9.80
CA PRO A 534 30.26 30.47 9.13
C PRO A 534 29.96 29.53 7.96
N SER A 535 29.97 30.08 6.74
CA SER A 535 29.61 29.37 5.53
C SER A 535 30.54 28.17 5.27
N THR A 536 30.05 26.94 5.40
CA THR A 536 30.73 25.74 4.89
C THR A 536 30.35 25.51 3.42
N ARG A 537 30.87 26.35 2.52
CA ARG A 537 30.88 26.06 1.08
C ARG A 537 32.02 25.09 0.74
N SER A 538 32.00 23.87 1.28
CA SER A 538 32.69 22.69 0.73
C SER A 538 32.52 21.50 1.68
N ALA A 539 32.14 20.35 1.10
CA ALA A 539 32.16 18.99 1.67
C ALA A 539 32.09 18.89 3.21
N GLN A 540 30.90 18.64 3.77
CA GLN A 540 30.67 18.51 5.21
C GLN A 540 31.69 17.57 5.88
N PRO A 541 32.56 18.06 6.78
CA PRO A 541 33.35 17.21 7.66
C PRO A 541 32.45 16.54 8.73
N PRO A 542 32.90 15.44 9.36
CA PRO A 542 32.13 14.66 10.33
C PRO A 542 31.65 15.44 11.57
N ASP A 543 32.22 16.62 11.87
CA ASP A 543 31.91 17.42 13.05
C ASP A 543 30.94 18.61 12.81
N ALA A 544 30.46 18.79 11.55
CA ALA A 544 29.65 19.94 11.15
C ALA A 544 28.37 20.20 12.00
N PRO A 545 27.65 19.18 12.52
CA PRO A 545 26.49 19.42 13.39
C PRO A 545 26.86 20.03 14.76
N GLN A 546 28.01 19.65 15.34
CA GLN A 546 28.43 20.14 16.66
C GLN A 546 28.87 21.60 16.60
N GLU A 547 29.54 22.00 15.52
CA GLU A 547 29.92 23.40 15.28
C GLU A 547 28.69 24.29 15.07
N HIS A 548 27.67 23.80 14.35
CA HIS A 548 26.40 24.48 14.16
C HIS A 548 25.69 24.74 15.49
N ASP A 549 25.58 23.72 16.33
CA ASP A 549 24.95 23.81 17.64
C ASP A 549 25.69 24.77 18.59
N ALA A 550 27.03 24.72 18.58
CA ALA A 550 27.86 25.59 19.40
C ALA A 550 27.74 27.06 18.97
N TRP A 551 27.75 27.32 17.65
CA TRP A 551 27.52 28.66 17.10
C TRP A 551 26.15 29.20 17.48
N LEU A 552 25.09 28.41 17.32
CA LEU A 552 23.74 28.85 17.64
C LEU A 552 23.60 29.15 19.14
N LYS A 553 24.22 28.33 20.00
CA LYS A 553 24.21 28.55 21.45
C LYS A 553 24.98 29.82 21.84
N ASP A 554 26.15 30.09 21.26
CA ASP A 554 26.91 31.33 21.51
C ASP A 554 26.11 32.57 21.06
N LEU A 555 25.53 32.51 19.86
CA LEU A 555 24.68 33.59 19.34
C LEU A 555 23.51 33.90 20.27
N LEU A 556 22.72 32.89 20.65
CA LEU A 556 21.57 33.09 21.54
C LEU A 556 22.01 33.60 22.93
N GLY A 557 23.16 33.14 23.43
CA GLY A 557 23.73 33.59 24.69
C GLY A 557 24.10 35.07 24.65
N ARG A 558 24.71 35.54 23.56
CA ARG A 558 25.02 36.97 23.34
C ARG A 558 23.78 37.84 23.24
N LEU A 559 22.66 37.28 22.77
CA LEU A 559 21.39 37.99 22.69
C LEU A 559 20.65 38.05 24.03
N GLY A 560 21.12 37.32 25.04
CA GLY A 560 20.57 37.31 26.40
C GLY A 560 19.50 36.23 26.61
N ALA A 561 19.47 35.19 25.79
CA ALA A 561 18.59 34.04 26.00
C ALA A 561 19.08 33.18 27.18
N PRO A 562 18.19 32.67 28.04
CA PRO A 562 18.58 31.81 29.16
C PRO A 562 18.94 30.40 28.66
N ASP A 563 19.90 29.75 29.34
CA ASP A 563 20.43 28.42 28.97
C ASP A 563 19.37 27.34 28.67
N PRO A 564 18.28 27.21 29.45
CA PRO A 564 17.25 26.21 29.18
C PRO A 564 16.56 26.41 27.83
N ASP A 565 16.25 27.66 27.48
CA ASP A 565 15.53 27.98 26.24
C ASP A 565 16.45 27.82 25.02
N MET A 566 17.74 28.16 25.19
CA MET A 566 18.76 27.90 24.16
C MET A 566 18.91 26.41 23.87
N ALA A 567 19.04 25.60 24.92
CA ALA A 567 19.16 24.15 24.77
C ALA A 567 17.94 23.54 24.08
N MET A 568 16.73 24.04 24.37
CA MET A 568 15.51 23.63 23.70
C MET A 568 15.56 23.91 22.20
N VAL A 569 15.88 25.13 21.77
CA VAL A 569 15.92 25.50 20.34
C VAL A 569 16.99 24.72 19.57
N VAL A 570 18.19 24.59 20.15
CA VAL A 570 19.29 23.83 19.54
C VAL A 570 18.92 22.35 19.36
N ASN A 571 18.38 21.72 20.40
CA ASN A 571 17.98 20.31 20.32
C ASN A 571 16.84 20.10 19.31
N ALA A 572 15.89 21.02 19.24
CA ALA A 572 14.78 20.93 18.29
C ALA A 572 15.26 21.00 16.83
N LEU A 573 16.13 21.96 16.50
CA LEU A 573 16.69 22.10 15.15
C LEU A 573 17.57 20.91 14.77
N ARG A 574 18.35 20.38 15.73
CA ARG A 574 19.14 19.15 15.53
C ARG A 574 18.23 17.97 15.18
N ASN A 575 17.15 17.78 15.93
CA ASN A 575 16.21 16.68 15.71
C ASN A 575 15.42 16.82 14.39
N SER A 576 15.20 18.05 13.92
CA SER A 576 14.51 18.31 12.65
C SER A 576 15.45 18.34 11.43
N SER A 577 16.75 18.08 11.61
CA SER A 577 17.78 18.29 10.57
C SER A 577 17.78 19.70 9.97
N GLY A 578 17.28 20.70 10.71
CA GLY A 578 17.15 22.07 10.24
C GLY A 578 18.49 22.79 10.26
N GLN A 579 19.11 22.97 9.08
CA GLN A 579 20.35 23.74 8.97
C GLN A 579 20.05 25.22 8.73
N VAL A 580 20.57 26.10 9.58
CA VAL A 580 20.41 27.55 9.43
C VAL A 580 21.31 28.04 8.29
N ILE A 581 20.72 28.66 7.27
CA ILE A 581 21.44 29.25 6.12
C ILE A 581 21.70 30.74 6.36
N THR A 582 20.69 31.48 6.81
CA THR A 582 20.77 32.92 7.03
C THR A 582 20.12 33.32 8.34
N ILE A 583 20.53 34.47 8.85
CA ILE A 583 20.01 35.03 10.09
C ILE A 583 19.79 36.53 9.96
N GLN A 584 18.68 37.01 10.50
CA GLN A 584 18.36 38.43 10.63
C GLN A 584 17.75 38.72 12.00
N GLY A 585 17.78 39.98 12.44
CA GLY A 585 17.18 40.34 13.72
C GLY A 585 16.72 41.78 13.81
N TRP A 586 15.79 42.01 14.73
CA TRP A 586 15.19 43.29 15.05
C TRP A 586 15.06 43.42 16.57
N ARG A 587 15.23 44.62 17.11
CA ARG A 587 15.10 44.93 18.54
C ARG A 587 14.16 46.10 18.75
N SER A 588 13.25 45.98 19.71
CA SER A 588 12.38 47.09 20.09
C SER A 588 13.20 48.27 20.62
N ARG A 589 12.76 49.51 20.40
CA ARG A 589 13.52 50.71 20.82
C ARG A 589 13.73 50.80 22.33
N ASP A 590 12.81 50.23 23.11
CA ASP A 590 12.91 50.13 24.56
C ASP A 590 13.81 48.96 25.03
N GLY A 591 14.32 48.15 24.09
CA GLY A 591 15.18 47.01 24.32
C GLY A 591 14.50 45.80 24.96
N GLN A 592 13.18 45.83 25.19
CA GLN A 592 12.45 44.77 25.90
C GLN A 592 12.20 43.53 25.04
N GLN A 593 12.21 43.67 23.71
CA GLN A 593 11.91 42.60 22.77
C GLN A 593 12.93 42.52 21.64
N GLN A 594 13.22 41.29 21.20
CA GLN A 594 14.00 41.03 20.00
C GLN A 594 13.30 39.94 19.17
N VAL A 595 13.19 40.17 17.87
CA VAL A 595 12.71 39.17 16.89
C VAL A 595 13.90 38.74 16.06
N ILE A 596 14.14 37.45 15.94
CA ILE A 596 15.26 36.87 15.18
C ILE A 596 14.67 35.93 14.14
N GLU A 597 15.05 36.11 12.89
CA GLU A 597 14.73 35.19 11.80
C GLU A 597 15.87 34.20 11.61
N LEU A 598 15.57 32.91 11.65
CA LEU A 598 16.43 31.85 11.19
C LEU A 598 15.86 31.28 9.89
N GLN A 599 16.56 31.46 8.76
CA GLN A 599 16.20 30.80 7.52
C GLN A 599 16.83 29.41 7.49
N LEU A 600 16.02 28.40 7.28
CA LEU A 600 16.40 27.00 7.33
C LEU A 600 16.55 26.44 5.92
N MET A 601 17.50 25.53 5.73
CA MET A 601 17.66 24.84 4.46
C MET A 601 16.44 23.96 4.20
N PRO A 602 15.79 24.11 3.03
CA PRO A 602 14.72 23.20 2.65
C PRO A 602 15.31 21.79 2.60
N VAL A 603 14.72 20.88 3.36
CA VAL A 603 15.04 19.46 3.24
C VAL A 603 14.51 19.04 1.87
N ASN A 604 15.40 18.98 0.88
CA ASN A 604 15.04 18.61 -0.49
C ASN A 604 14.47 17.18 -0.50
N ASN A 605 13.14 17.09 -0.42
CA ASN A 605 12.39 15.85 -0.52
C ASN A 605 12.29 15.42 -2.00
N GLY A 606 13.45 15.17 -2.63
CA GLY A 606 13.57 14.68 -4.01
C GLY A 606 13.03 13.27 -4.26
N ALA A 607 12.28 12.71 -3.31
CA ALA A 607 11.44 11.54 -3.50
C ALA A 607 10.13 11.82 -2.76
N GLY A 608 9.01 11.78 -3.47
CA GLY A 608 7.70 11.81 -2.81
C GLY A 608 7.64 10.75 -1.70
N LEU A 609 7.06 11.13 -0.56
CA LEU A 609 6.90 10.39 0.71
C LEU A 609 7.88 10.77 1.83
N HIS A 610 7.39 11.67 2.70
CA HIS A 610 7.45 11.57 4.17
C HIS A 610 8.81 11.46 4.87
N ALA A 611 9.69 12.48 4.73
CA ALA A 611 10.45 12.88 5.92
C ALA A 611 9.46 13.50 6.91
N ALA A 612 9.53 13.12 8.19
CA ALA A 612 8.70 13.71 9.24
C ALA A 612 8.82 15.23 9.15
N ALA A 613 7.71 15.92 8.83
CA ALA A 613 7.70 17.37 8.88
C ALA A 613 8.15 17.76 10.30
N PRO A 614 9.10 18.70 10.45
CA PRO A 614 9.53 19.14 11.77
C PRO A 614 8.32 19.43 12.65
N SER A 615 8.33 19.01 13.91
CA SER A 615 7.30 19.42 14.86
C SER A 615 7.27 20.94 14.91
N TRP A 616 6.10 21.54 14.70
CA TRP A 616 5.89 22.97 14.94
C TRP A 616 6.47 23.39 16.30
N PRO A 617 7.06 24.59 16.46
CA PRO A 617 7.21 25.70 15.49
C PRO A 617 8.33 25.56 14.45
N TYR A 618 9.00 24.42 14.36
CA TYR A 618 10.22 24.26 13.56
C TYR A 618 9.96 23.82 12.11
N GLY A 619 8.70 23.85 11.66
CA GLY A 619 8.28 23.44 10.32
C GLY A 619 8.49 24.56 9.28
N GLY A 620 8.95 24.19 8.08
CA GLY A 620 9.19 25.11 6.98
C GLY A 620 10.66 25.53 6.83
N ASP A 621 10.91 26.50 5.95
CA ASP A 621 12.22 27.10 5.67
C ASP A 621 12.48 28.38 6.48
N ARG A 622 11.57 28.75 7.41
CA ARG A 622 11.71 29.90 8.30
C ARG A 622 11.23 29.59 9.71
N LEU A 623 12.06 29.96 10.70
CA LEU A 623 11.71 30.01 12.11
C LEU A 623 11.95 31.42 12.65
N LEU A 624 11.00 31.96 13.42
CA LEU A 624 11.21 33.17 14.19
C LEU A 624 11.53 32.82 15.64
N LEU A 625 12.37 33.62 16.30
CA LEU A 625 12.60 33.56 17.73
C LEU A 625 12.23 34.91 18.33
N LEU A 626 11.30 34.92 19.27
CA LEU A 626 10.93 36.09 20.06
C LEU A 626 11.62 36.01 21.42
N LEU A 627 12.56 36.91 21.68
CA LEU A 627 13.15 37.12 22.99
C LEU A 627 12.43 38.28 23.67
N SER A 628 11.69 38.00 24.74
CA SER A 628 10.99 39.02 25.53
C SER A 628 11.10 38.72 27.01
N SER A 629 11.42 39.73 27.82
CA SER A 629 11.54 39.61 29.29
C SER A 629 12.45 38.46 29.75
N GLY A 630 13.55 38.22 29.02
CA GLY A 630 14.51 37.15 29.34
C GLY A 630 14.02 35.73 29.05
N ARG A 631 12.98 35.56 28.24
CA ARG A 631 12.52 34.26 27.73
C ARG A 631 12.63 34.22 26.22
N LEU A 632 13.20 33.13 25.70
CA LEU A 632 13.31 32.89 24.27
C LEU A 632 12.19 31.94 23.83
N LYS A 633 11.34 32.43 22.94
CA LYS A 633 10.21 31.69 22.42
C LYS A 633 10.37 31.42 20.93
N PRO A 634 10.36 30.15 20.50
CA PRO A 634 10.27 29.84 19.08
C PRO A 634 8.86 30.14 18.56
N VAL A 635 8.80 30.75 17.38
CA VAL A 635 7.59 31.22 16.71
C VAL A 635 7.62 30.68 15.29
N GLY A 636 6.69 29.77 14.97
CA GLY A 636 6.65 29.18 13.64
C GLY A 636 5.97 30.11 12.64
N VAL A 637 6.35 29.98 11.37
CA VAL A 637 5.79 30.78 10.27
C VAL A 637 5.00 29.86 9.35
N PRO A 638 3.65 29.97 9.32
CA PRO A 638 2.84 29.09 8.49
C PRO A 638 3.12 29.30 6.99
N ALA A 639 2.98 28.24 6.18
CA ALA A 639 3.29 28.27 4.75
C ALA A 639 2.51 29.34 3.95
N ARG A 640 1.37 29.82 4.45
CA ARG A 640 0.64 30.96 3.85
C ARG A 640 1.36 32.31 3.86
N PHE A 641 2.42 32.43 4.66
CA PHE A 641 3.31 33.61 4.63
C PHE A 641 4.49 33.41 3.68
N ALA A 642 4.52 32.29 2.93
CA ALA A 642 5.42 32.11 1.81
C ALA A 642 4.81 32.69 0.53
N TYR A 643 5.69 32.94 -0.43
CA TYR A 643 5.41 33.40 -1.77
C TYR A 643 5.56 32.25 -2.75
N GLN A 644 5.26 32.50 -4.03
CA GLN A 644 5.21 31.46 -5.04
C GLN A 644 6.54 30.70 -5.21
N TYR A 645 7.66 31.39 -5.05
CA TYR A 645 9.00 30.84 -5.33
C TYR A 645 9.88 30.68 -4.10
N ASP A 646 9.55 31.35 -2.99
CA ASP A 646 10.34 31.39 -1.77
C ASP A 646 9.48 31.80 -0.56
N SER A 647 10.09 31.86 0.63
CA SER A 647 9.43 32.39 1.83
C SER A 647 9.36 33.92 1.90
N GLY A 648 9.81 34.66 0.88
CA GLY A 648 9.94 36.11 0.90
C GLY A 648 10.99 36.60 1.90
N ALA A 649 11.02 37.91 2.16
CA ALA A 649 11.92 38.56 3.10
C ALA A 649 11.15 39.36 4.15
N ILE A 650 11.62 39.34 5.40
CA ILE A 650 11.11 40.25 6.43
C ILE A 650 11.70 41.63 6.18
N THR A 651 10.85 42.58 5.82
CA THR A 651 11.26 43.96 5.55
C THR A 651 11.20 44.83 6.79
N LYS A 652 10.26 44.53 7.69
CA LYS A 652 10.01 45.34 8.89
C LYS A 652 9.39 44.52 10.01
N VAL A 653 9.67 44.95 11.24
CA VAL A 653 8.97 44.50 12.45
C VAL A 653 8.41 45.74 13.15
N THR A 654 7.17 45.69 13.60
CA THR A 654 6.49 46.78 14.32
C THR A 654 5.80 46.26 15.57
N ASP A 655 5.17 47.17 16.31
CA ASP A 655 4.21 46.94 17.39
C ASP A 655 3.26 48.14 17.30
N MET A 656 2.36 48.08 16.31
CA MET A 656 1.59 49.23 15.82
C MET A 656 0.47 49.62 16.78
N ASP A 657 -0.07 48.67 17.52
CA ASP A 657 -1.14 48.87 18.48
C ASP A 657 -0.66 48.87 19.94
N HIS A 658 0.66 48.72 20.16
CA HIS A 658 1.31 48.77 21.47
C HIS A 658 0.86 47.69 22.44
N ASP A 659 0.42 46.55 21.91
CA ASP A 659 0.01 45.39 22.71
C ASP A 659 1.18 44.46 23.07
N GLN A 660 2.41 44.83 22.65
CA GLN A 660 3.65 44.08 22.83
C GLN A 660 3.70 42.78 22.01
N ARG A 661 2.90 42.66 20.95
CA ARG A 661 2.97 41.56 19.99
C ARG A 661 3.53 42.09 18.67
N PRO A 662 4.75 41.67 18.30
CA PRO A 662 5.35 42.24 17.12
C PRO A 662 4.59 41.89 15.83
N GLU A 663 4.28 42.87 14.99
CA GLU A 663 3.86 42.61 13.62
C GLU A 663 5.07 42.46 12.70
N VAL A 664 5.11 41.36 11.97
CA VAL A 664 6.16 41.00 11.01
C VAL A 664 5.64 41.26 9.61
N TRP A 665 6.39 42.09 8.87
CA TRP A 665 6.09 42.49 7.51
C TRP A 665 6.97 41.72 6.54
N LEU A 666 6.34 40.92 5.69
CA LEU A 666 6.97 40.11 4.68
C LEU A 666 6.75 40.71 3.30
N THR A 667 7.75 40.63 2.43
CA THR A 667 7.62 40.96 1.02
C THR A 667 8.22 39.87 0.14
N GLY A 668 7.63 39.66 -1.03
CA GLY A 668 8.09 38.65 -1.98
C GLY A 668 7.33 38.72 -3.30
N PRO A 669 7.86 38.11 -4.36
CA PRO A 669 7.24 38.11 -5.68
C PRO A 669 6.01 37.18 -5.70
N PHE A 670 4.89 37.67 -6.24
CA PHE A 670 3.67 36.89 -6.42
C PHE A 670 3.13 37.00 -7.86
N GLY A 671 2.90 35.86 -8.51
CA GLY A 671 2.37 35.75 -9.87
C GLY A 671 3.41 35.26 -10.88
N GLU A 672 2.97 34.44 -11.84
CA GLU A 672 3.81 33.91 -12.93
C GLU A 672 3.88 34.90 -14.09
N CYS A 673 5.04 34.96 -14.74
CA CYS A 673 5.23 35.67 -16.00
C CYS A 673 5.19 34.66 -17.15
N ASP A 674 4.03 34.06 -17.37
CA ASP A 674 3.87 33.00 -18.36
C ASP A 674 3.61 33.52 -19.78
N ASP A 675 3.19 34.79 -19.91
CA ASP A 675 3.00 35.43 -21.20
C ASP A 675 4.35 36.03 -21.68
N PRO A 676 4.81 35.77 -22.92
CA PRO A 676 6.04 36.35 -23.46
C PRO A 676 6.05 37.89 -23.47
N ASP A 677 4.87 38.54 -23.41
CA ASP A 677 4.73 40.00 -23.33
C ASP A 677 4.58 40.50 -21.87
N SER A 678 4.63 39.60 -20.88
CA SER A 678 4.62 40.00 -19.46
C SER A 678 5.93 40.67 -19.06
N VAL A 679 5.83 41.78 -18.33
CA VAL A 679 6.97 42.47 -17.72
C VAL A 679 6.87 42.28 -16.21
N PRO A 680 7.86 41.63 -15.56
CA PRO A 680 7.90 41.47 -14.11
C PRO A 680 7.76 42.81 -13.37
N GLY A 681 6.89 42.85 -12.36
CA GLY A 681 6.58 44.05 -11.58
C GLY A 681 5.64 45.06 -12.25
N ILE A 682 5.24 44.85 -13.52
CA ILE A 682 4.30 45.72 -14.26
C ILE A 682 3.04 44.96 -14.66
N SER A 683 3.18 43.82 -15.34
CA SER A 683 2.06 42.99 -15.82
C SER A 683 2.01 41.57 -15.24
N CYS A 684 3.06 41.14 -14.52
CA CYS A 684 3.14 39.86 -13.81
C CYS A 684 4.12 39.98 -12.61
N ALA A 685 4.21 38.97 -11.74
CA ALA A 685 5.16 38.91 -10.62
C ALA A 685 5.27 40.23 -9.82
N VAL A 686 4.17 40.64 -9.17
CA VAL A 686 4.13 41.88 -8.39
C VAL A 686 4.69 41.61 -6.99
N GLU A 687 5.46 42.56 -6.43
CA GLU A 687 5.89 42.47 -5.03
C GLU A 687 4.66 42.57 -4.13
N ALA A 688 4.27 41.45 -3.54
CA ALA A 688 3.18 41.37 -2.59
C ALA A 688 3.74 41.53 -1.18
N ARG A 689 3.01 42.28 -0.34
CA ARG A 689 3.36 42.45 1.08
C ARG A 689 2.33 41.74 1.94
N HIS A 690 2.80 40.94 2.89
CA HIS A 690 1.99 40.33 3.93
C HIS A 690 2.39 40.87 5.28
N MET A 691 1.42 41.03 6.17
CA MET A 691 1.66 41.34 7.58
C MET A 691 0.98 40.25 8.40
N GLY A 692 1.74 39.70 9.35
CA GLY A 692 1.21 38.85 10.41
C GLY A 692 1.68 39.38 11.76
N GLU A 693 0.98 39.04 12.81
CA GLU A 693 1.28 39.39 14.18
C GLU A 693 1.76 38.13 14.93
N ILE A 694 2.77 38.27 15.78
CA ILE A 694 3.25 37.16 16.60
C ILE A 694 2.28 36.93 17.73
N TRP A 695 1.50 35.85 17.63
CA TRP A 695 0.59 35.42 18.67
C TRP A 695 1.02 34.07 19.25
N ALA A 696 1.23 34.03 20.56
CA ALA A 696 1.79 32.87 21.22
C ALA A 696 3.08 32.37 20.52
N ASP A 697 3.07 31.18 19.93
CA ASP A 697 4.20 30.51 19.27
C ASP A 697 4.04 30.48 17.73
N THR A 698 3.24 31.40 17.18
CA THR A 698 2.91 31.43 15.75
C THR A 698 2.87 32.85 15.18
N LEU A 699 3.13 32.98 13.88
CA LEU A 699 2.81 34.20 13.13
C LEU A 699 1.40 34.05 12.54
N THR A 700 0.50 35.02 12.78
CA THR A 700 -0.89 34.91 12.35
C THR A 700 -1.51 36.22 11.87
N TYR A 701 -2.47 36.13 10.94
CA TYR A 701 -3.43 37.22 10.65
C TYR A 701 -4.84 36.82 11.14
N PHE A 702 -4.95 35.76 11.93
CA PHE A 702 -6.21 35.31 12.49
C PHE A 702 -6.52 36.11 13.77
N LYS A 703 -7.80 36.44 13.95
CA LYS A 703 -8.29 37.13 15.15
C LYS A 703 -8.12 36.21 16.34
N ALA A 704 -7.57 36.73 17.43
CA ALA A 704 -7.71 36.08 18.72
C ALA A 704 -9.20 35.86 19.02
N SER A 705 -9.57 34.66 19.44
CA SER A 705 -10.89 34.41 20.01
C SER A 705 -11.12 35.41 21.15
N VAL A 706 -12.15 36.25 21.01
CA VAL A 706 -12.66 37.01 22.15
C VAL A 706 -13.10 35.96 23.19
N PRO A 707 -12.58 36.00 24.42
CA PRO A 707 -12.92 35.02 25.45
C PRO A 707 -14.43 34.96 25.73
#